data_AF-A0A0G4NLV8-F1
#
_entry.id   AF-A0A0G4NLV8-F1
#
_cell.length_a   1.000
_cell.length_b   1.000
_cell.length_c   1.000
_cell.angle_alpha   90.00
_cell.angle_beta   90.00
_cell.angle_gamma   90.00
#
_symmetry.space_group_name_H-M   'P 1'
#
loop_
_entity.id
_entity.type
_entity.pdbx_description
1 polymer ?
#
loop_
_entity_poly.entity_id
_entity_poly.type
_entity_poly.pdbx_seq_one_letter_code
_entity_poly.pdbx_strand_id
1 'polypeptide(L)'
;MGGASISSTSQKQRPIVIDSSSSKHGMDKYKFPSDPVAHKASTITGSNYRFTVIKPSVLRYEWSPDGTFEDRASTFAINRKFDKPDYSVKETEDLLEIVTPSLHLSYDKKRFSPNGFLVTFINKATLWGSEWRYGGEHDGGNLGGTARTLDGVNGRCDVGDGILSRSGFANLDDSESMLFDGEGFVAPRKSGDRIDGYLFSYGQDYKGAMRDYHDISGKQPLVPRWALGNWWSRYHAYNDKEYLDLMDKFEDQKIPLSTAVIDMDWHLVHEEQVTHTGWTGYTWNKSLFPDHVAFCKDLHERHLKITLNDHPHAGVHHFEDLYEKVAKAMGYDTSDNAPILFTPTDPNFMHAFLNVLHRSLEEDGCDFWWIDWQQGPYSRIPGLDPLWLLNHFQYLDDSIQRNGSGAIIFSRYGGPGSHRYPVGFSGDSISTWESLAFQPEFTTTASNVGYGWWSHDIGGHVAGSRDDELATRWTQYGVFSPIMRLHSSNSEWMGKEPWGYRDEYAAILRHFMRLRHRLVPYIYTMNVNAAASDEPLVQPLYWSHPGRGIAYDLRNQYTFGLSLVVRPVTGRRDTRTNLASEKTALPIGAFATTLTTLSLSLMEWRGVTITNVYVGNFFFIAALGLLISAQWELSVGNGFSYTVYSAFALFYAGYAAILTPSFGIVDAYGDDAAQFNNALGFFMILWSVFVLTFFIASLPSNLVFIAIFALVDVGFILVSASYFAAADGSHSASIALKKASGVFCFLAGLVGWYLTLHLLIKDDLYELPLGDTSGYFPKTRKRN
;
A
#
# COMPACT_ATOMS: atom_id res chain seq x y z
N MET A 1 67.49 -29.29 -2.06
CA MET A 1 66.52 -28.33 -2.63
C MET A 1 65.28 -29.14 -2.99
N GLY A 2 64.28 -29.36 -2.13
CA GLY A 2 63.74 -28.57 -1.03
C GLY A 2 62.29 -28.23 -1.38
N GLY A 3 61.41 -29.24 -1.34
CA GLY A 3 59.97 -29.08 -1.52
C GLY A 3 59.32 -28.49 -0.27
N ALA A 4 58.25 -27.71 -0.45
CA ALA A 4 57.44 -27.20 0.66
C ALA A 4 55.95 -27.39 0.34
N SER A 5 55.34 -28.17 1.21
CA SER A 5 53.92 -28.49 1.34
C SER A 5 53.07 -27.28 1.70
N ILE A 6 51.87 -27.20 1.11
CA ILE A 6 50.82 -26.28 1.55
C ILE A 6 50.04 -26.99 2.67
N SER A 7 50.17 -26.48 3.90
CA SER A 7 49.48 -26.98 5.08
C SER A 7 48.05 -26.42 5.17
N SER A 8 47.07 -27.31 5.27
CA SER A 8 45.70 -27.00 5.70
C SER A 8 45.67 -26.72 7.21
N THR A 9 45.50 -25.47 7.62
CA THR A 9 45.19 -25.13 9.01
C THR A 9 43.70 -25.24 9.26
N SER A 10 43.27 -26.33 9.90
CA SER A 10 41.97 -26.41 10.57
C SER A 10 41.99 -25.42 11.75
N GLN A 11 41.15 -24.39 11.73
CA GLN A 11 40.87 -23.61 12.94
C GLN A 11 40.04 -24.47 13.89
N LYS A 12 40.70 -25.07 14.89
CA LYS A 12 40.01 -25.63 16.05
C LYS A 12 39.37 -24.49 16.83
N GLN A 13 38.03 -24.49 16.92
CA GLN A 13 37.27 -23.70 17.88
C GLN A 13 37.82 -23.97 19.29
N ARG A 14 38.05 -22.90 20.06
CA ARG A 14 38.38 -23.01 21.48
C ARG A 14 37.08 -23.24 22.26
N PRO A 15 37.05 -24.16 23.24
CA PRO A 15 35.89 -24.34 24.10
C PRO A 15 35.74 -23.11 25.01
N ILE A 16 34.53 -22.55 25.03
CA ILE A 16 34.16 -21.46 25.96
C ILE A 16 33.97 -22.10 27.33
N VAL A 17 34.81 -21.68 28.29
CA VAL A 17 34.70 -22.06 29.71
C VAL A 17 33.62 -21.19 30.35
N ILE A 18 32.58 -21.82 30.90
CA ILE A 18 31.48 -21.15 31.61
C ILE A 18 31.87 -21.07 33.09
N ASP A 19 32.11 -19.86 33.59
CA ASP A 19 32.31 -19.57 35.02
C ASP A 19 31.00 -19.07 35.64
N SER A 20 30.59 -19.62 36.78
CA SER A 20 29.21 -19.64 37.28
C SER A 20 28.96 -18.69 38.46
N SER A 21 29.33 -17.41 38.37
CA SER A 21 28.96 -16.43 39.41
C SER A 21 28.95 -14.96 38.95
N SER A 22 27.91 -14.50 38.25
CA SER A 22 27.39 -13.11 38.31
C SER A 22 26.03 -13.01 37.61
N SER A 23 25.10 -12.21 38.11
CA SER A 23 23.66 -12.28 37.80
C SER A 23 23.18 -11.57 36.52
N LYS A 24 23.93 -11.58 35.41
CA LYS A 24 23.49 -11.12 34.06
C LYS A 24 24.35 -11.75 32.93
N HIS A 25 24.52 -13.07 32.92
CA HIS A 25 25.43 -13.71 31.95
C HIS A 25 24.90 -13.58 30.51
N GLY A 26 25.54 -12.73 29.70
CA GLY A 26 25.54 -12.83 28.24
C GLY A 26 24.71 -11.79 27.47
N MET A 27 23.84 -11.02 28.12
CA MET A 27 23.00 -10.03 27.41
C MET A 27 23.72 -8.70 27.12
N ASP A 28 24.85 -8.40 27.79
CA ASP A 28 25.60 -7.14 27.60
C ASP A 28 26.08 -6.92 26.16
N LYS A 29 26.26 -7.99 25.38
CA LYS A 29 26.67 -7.92 23.97
C LYS A 29 25.59 -7.34 23.05
N TYR A 30 24.32 -7.30 23.51
CA TYR A 30 23.20 -6.72 22.78
C TYR A 30 23.01 -5.22 23.06
N LYS A 31 24.00 -4.56 23.68
CA LYS A 31 24.05 -3.09 23.67
C LYS A 31 24.18 -2.60 22.22
N PHE A 32 23.37 -1.59 21.88
CA PHE A 32 23.35 -1.01 20.53
C PHE A 32 23.63 0.51 20.59
N PRO A 33 24.12 1.11 19.49
CA PRO A 33 24.39 2.55 19.45
C PRO A 33 23.12 3.37 19.70
N SER A 34 23.18 4.27 20.69
CA SER A 34 22.12 5.21 21.02
C SER A 34 22.69 6.43 21.74
N ASP A 35 22.07 7.60 21.55
CA ASP A 35 22.40 8.85 22.24
C ASP A 35 21.13 9.50 22.82
N PRO A 36 20.51 8.90 23.86
CA PRO A 36 19.13 9.22 24.25
C PRO A 36 18.99 10.47 25.13
N VAL A 37 20.09 11.04 25.62
CA VAL A 37 20.11 12.21 26.50
C VAL A 37 20.29 13.48 25.67
N ALA A 38 19.29 14.36 25.72
CA ALA A 38 19.32 15.62 24.99
C ALA A 38 20.38 16.61 25.52
N HIS A 39 20.81 17.53 24.65
CA HIS A 39 21.70 18.61 25.05
C HIS A 39 20.99 19.52 26.08
N LYS A 40 21.63 19.79 27.23
CA LYS A 40 21.01 20.59 28.32
C LYS A 40 20.48 21.94 27.86
N ALA A 41 21.19 22.59 26.94
CA ALA A 41 20.81 23.89 26.39
C ALA A 41 19.63 23.84 25.40
N SER A 42 19.08 22.66 25.12
CA SER A 42 17.86 22.44 24.33
C SER A 42 16.65 22.08 25.21
N THR A 43 16.85 21.97 26.52
CA THR A 43 15.86 21.50 27.49
C THR A 43 15.37 22.65 28.36
N ILE A 44 14.06 22.75 28.52
CA ILE A 44 13.36 23.70 29.39
C ILE A 44 12.59 22.88 30.42
N THR A 45 12.94 23.01 31.70
CA THR A 45 12.42 22.15 32.77
C THR A 45 11.76 22.99 33.86
N GLY A 46 10.54 22.63 34.23
CA GLY A 46 9.85 23.11 35.43
C GLY A 46 9.73 22.02 36.49
N SER A 47 8.86 22.22 37.48
CA SER A 47 8.66 21.24 38.58
C SER A 47 8.04 19.92 38.11
N ASN A 48 7.16 19.98 37.11
CA ASN A 48 6.33 18.84 36.67
C ASN A 48 6.35 18.64 35.15
N TYR A 49 7.04 19.50 34.41
CA TYR A 49 7.09 19.44 32.95
C TYR A 49 8.53 19.58 32.44
N ARG A 50 8.77 19.01 31.26
CA ARG A 50 10.01 19.20 30.51
C ARG A 50 9.70 19.31 29.03
N PHE A 51 10.20 20.36 28.40
CA PHE A 51 10.21 20.50 26.95
C PHE A 51 11.63 20.35 26.44
N THR A 52 11.81 19.64 25.34
CA THR A 52 13.10 19.55 24.65
C THR A 52 12.90 19.92 23.19
N VAL A 53 13.57 20.98 22.75
CA VAL A 53 13.62 21.33 21.33
C VAL A 53 14.69 20.45 20.69
N ILE A 54 14.25 19.33 20.11
CA ILE A 54 15.13 18.32 19.51
C ILE A 54 15.73 18.87 18.21
N LYS A 55 14.87 19.50 17.41
CA LYS A 55 15.19 20.18 16.15
C LYS A 55 14.27 21.39 15.98
N PRO A 56 14.55 22.31 15.05
CA PRO A 56 13.62 23.42 14.76
C PRO A 56 12.18 22.94 14.51
N SER A 57 12.04 21.79 13.83
CA SER A 57 10.81 21.09 13.42
C SER A 57 10.29 20.05 14.40
N VAL A 58 11.02 19.72 15.48
CA VAL A 58 10.61 18.64 16.40
C VAL A 58 10.75 19.06 17.86
N LEU A 59 9.64 19.00 18.57
CA LEU A 59 9.54 19.28 19.99
C LEU A 59 9.15 18.01 20.74
N ARG A 60 9.91 17.64 21.76
CA ARG A 60 9.50 16.65 22.76
C ARG A 60 8.87 17.37 23.95
N TYR A 61 7.78 16.83 24.48
CA TYR A 61 7.12 17.32 25.69
C TYR A 61 6.92 16.18 26.68
N GLU A 62 7.16 16.46 27.96
CA GLU A 62 7.02 15.50 29.04
C GLU A 62 6.31 16.14 30.22
N TRP A 63 5.50 15.35 30.92
CA TRP A 63 4.88 15.73 32.19
C TRP A 63 4.97 14.58 33.20
N SER A 64 5.26 14.91 34.46
CA SER A 64 5.25 13.98 35.58
C SER A 64 4.85 14.65 36.89
N PRO A 65 4.14 13.95 37.80
CA PRO A 65 3.71 14.50 39.08
C PRO A 65 4.87 14.70 40.06
N ASP A 66 5.97 13.97 39.88
CA ASP A 66 7.14 13.96 40.77
C ASP A 66 8.37 14.66 40.19
N GLY A 67 8.24 15.31 39.02
CA GLY A 67 9.34 15.99 38.35
C GLY A 67 10.45 15.06 37.84
N THR A 68 10.19 13.75 37.78
CA THR A 68 11.14 12.78 37.23
C THR A 68 10.79 12.42 35.79
N PHE A 69 11.70 12.74 34.89
CA PHE A 69 11.52 12.59 33.44
C PHE A 69 12.32 11.41 32.88
N GLU A 70 12.07 11.05 31.61
CA GLU A 70 12.66 9.87 30.98
C GLU A 70 13.81 10.22 30.04
N ASP A 71 15.02 9.77 30.39
CA ASP A 71 16.24 10.00 29.61
C ASP A 71 16.78 8.73 28.94
N ARG A 72 16.21 7.57 29.25
CA ARG A 72 16.56 6.31 28.58
C ARG A 72 16.03 6.30 27.15
N ALA A 73 16.65 5.48 26.31
CA ALA A 73 16.14 5.24 24.96
C ALA A 73 14.79 4.49 25.04
N SER A 74 13.80 4.93 24.26
CA SER A 74 12.55 4.19 24.06
C SER A 74 12.61 3.37 22.78
N THR A 75 11.62 2.50 22.55
CA THR A 75 11.50 1.79 21.26
C THR A 75 11.41 2.74 20.06
N PHE A 76 10.74 3.88 20.23
CA PHE A 76 10.75 4.94 19.23
C PHE A 76 12.05 5.75 19.26
N ALA A 77 12.34 6.46 20.35
CA ALA A 77 13.39 7.48 20.39
C ALA A 77 14.68 6.98 21.05
N ILE A 78 15.65 6.62 20.22
CA ILE A 78 16.98 6.16 20.66
C ILE A 78 18.03 7.29 20.64
N ASN A 79 17.78 8.36 19.88
CA ASN A 79 18.66 9.52 19.76
C ASN A 79 17.91 10.82 20.08
N ARG A 80 18.44 11.60 21.02
CA ARG A 80 17.95 12.94 21.37
C ARG A 80 19.08 13.97 21.46
N LYS A 81 20.33 13.54 21.33
CA LYS A 81 21.51 14.39 21.38
C LYS A 81 21.83 15.00 20.02
N PHE A 82 21.29 16.19 19.81
CA PHE A 82 21.58 17.01 18.63
C PHE A 82 22.21 18.35 19.04
N ASP A 83 22.77 19.06 18.07
CA ASP A 83 23.21 20.44 18.27
C ASP A 83 22.03 21.30 18.73
N LYS A 84 22.33 22.32 19.55
CA LYS A 84 21.29 23.21 20.06
C LYS A 84 20.61 23.93 18.89
N PRO A 85 19.29 23.76 18.68
CA PRO A 85 18.57 24.48 17.64
C PRO A 85 18.32 25.94 18.03
N ASP A 86 18.01 26.77 17.04
CA ASP A 86 17.55 28.13 17.28
C ASP A 86 16.12 28.13 17.83
N TYR A 87 15.95 28.67 19.04
CA TYR A 87 14.65 28.92 19.64
C TYR A 87 14.74 30.05 20.67
N SER A 88 13.60 30.66 20.98
CA SER A 88 13.46 31.64 22.06
C SER A 88 12.46 31.16 23.09
N VAL A 89 12.67 31.57 24.34
CA VAL A 89 11.81 31.24 25.47
C VAL A 89 11.37 32.53 26.13
N LYS A 90 10.08 32.63 26.43
CA LYS A 90 9.51 33.67 27.27
C LYS A 90 8.71 33.00 28.37
N GLU A 91 9.07 33.28 29.61
CA GLU A 91 8.48 32.64 30.78
C GLU A 91 8.02 33.69 31.79
N THR A 92 6.82 33.49 32.32
CA THR A 92 6.25 34.19 33.47
C THR A 92 5.87 33.18 34.56
N GLU A 93 5.23 33.64 35.64
CA GLU A 93 4.74 32.77 36.71
C GLU A 93 3.75 31.72 36.17
N ASP A 94 2.81 32.14 35.31
CA ASP A 94 1.69 31.32 34.83
C ASP A 94 1.79 30.89 33.36
N LEU A 95 2.82 31.32 32.62
CA LEU A 95 2.91 31.08 31.18
C LEU A 95 4.34 30.74 30.74
N LEU A 96 4.46 29.72 29.90
CA LEU A 96 5.66 29.39 29.15
C LEU A 96 5.37 29.47 27.65
N GLU A 97 6.16 30.25 26.93
CA GLU A 97 6.15 30.31 25.47
C GLU A 97 7.50 29.84 24.93
N ILE A 98 7.47 28.94 23.94
CA ILE A 98 8.65 28.48 23.20
C ILE A 98 8.41 28.75 21.72
N VAL A 99 9.31 29.48 21.07
CA VAL A 99 9.20 29.81 19.64
C VAL A 99 10.43 29.28 18.91
N THR A 100 10.19 28.43 17.91
CA THR A 100 11.19 27.96 16.94
C THR A 100 10.89 28.56 15.56
N PRO A 101 11.73 28.35 14.54
CA PRO A 101 11.40 28.72 13.16
C PRO A 101 10.14 28.05 12.59
N SER A 102 9.66 26.94 13.17
CA SER A 102 8.51 26.19 12.63
C SER A 102 7.26 26.22 13.52
N LEU A 103 7.39 26.47 14.82
CA LEU A 103 6.26 26.43 15.77
C LEU A 103 6.35 27.49 16.87
N HIS A 104 5.19 27.79 17.45
CA HIS A 104 5.02 28.59 18.66
C HIS A 104 4.14 27.83 19.64
N LEU A 105 4.74 27.41 20.75
CA LEU A 105 4.11 26.75 21.88
C LEU A 105 3.68 27.77 22.93
N SER A 106 2.50 27.58 23.51
CA SER A 106 1.97 28.28 24.67
C SER A 106 1.48 27.27 25.70
N TYR A 107 1.98 27.39 26.93
CA TYR A 107 1.72 26.44 28.01
C TYR A 107 1.48 27.13 29.36
N ASP A 108 0.40 26.76 30.06
CA ASP A 108 -0.07 27.39 31.30
C ASP A 108 0.58 26.88 32.59
N LYS A 109 1.63 26.05 32.47
CA LYS A 109 2.40 25.47 33.59
C LYS A 109 1.58 24.54 34.51
N LYS A 110 0.40 24.09 34.08
CA LYS A 110 -0.43 23.07 34.76
C LYS A 110 -0.37 21.73 34.06
N ARG A 111 -0.99 20.69 34.62
CA ARG A 111 -1.08 19.41 33.92
C ARG A 111 -1.61 19.59 32.48
N PHE A 112 -0.94 18.98 31.49
CA PHE A 112 -1.29 19.13 30.08
C PHE A 112 -2.78 18.87 29.82
N SER A 113 -3.39 19.78 29.06
CA SER A 113 -4.81 19.79 28.71
C SER A 113 -5.04 20.58 27.43
N PRO A 114 -6.21 20.44 26.76
CA PRO A 114 -6.49 21.17 25.51
C PRO A 114 -6.51 22.70 25.68
N ASN A 115 -6.82 23.17 26.90
CA ASN A 115 -6.89 24.60 27.22
C ASN A 115 -5.51 25.17 27.61
N GLY A 116 -4.69 24.34 28.26
CA GLY A 116 -3.43 24.75 28.87
C GLY A 116 -2.20 24.50 28.02
N PHE A 117 -2.26 23.64 26.98
CA PHE A 117 -1.14 23.34 26.10
C PHE A 117 -1.55 23.40 24.63
N LEU A 118 -1.11 24.47 23.96
CA LEU A 118 -1.40 24.81 22.57
C LEU A 118 -0.09 24.98 21.79
N VAL A 119 -0.04 24.46 20.57
CA VAL A 119 1.02 24.75 19.61
C VAL A 119 0.41 25.25 18.31
N THR A 120 0.92 26.37 17.82
CA THR A 120 0.59 26.91 16.49
C THR A 120 1.79 26.73 15.57
N PHE A 121 1.53 26.45 14.29
CA PHE A 121 2.59 26.16 13.32
C PHE A 121 2.81 27.35 12.39
N ILE A 122 4.07 27.75 12.22
CA ILE A 122 4.48 28.89 11.40
C ILE A 122 4.40 28.54 9.92
N ASN A 123 4.74 27.29 9.57
CA ASN A 123 4.64 26.77 8.21
C ASN A 123 3.18 26.49 7.86
N LYS A 124 2.54 27.36 7.08
CA LYS A 124 1.16 27.18 6.63
C LYS A 124 1.05 26.02 5.62
N ALA A 125 0.56 24.87 6.07
CA ALA A 125 0.15 23.76 5.18
C ALA A 125 -1.29 23.93 4.66
N THR A 126 -2.13 24.67 5.39
CA THR A 126 -3.54 24.95 5.07
C THR A 126 -3.76 26.46 4.92
N LEU A 127 -4.88 26.86 4.29
CA LEU A 127 -5.23 28.27 4.09
C LEU A 127 -5.42 29.04 5.42
N TRP A 128 -5.88 28.35 6.45
CA TRP A 128 -6.24 28.93 7.75
C TRP A 128 -5.13 28.82 8.80
N GLY A 129 -4.03 28.13 8.46
CA GLY A 129 -3.06 27.68 9.45
C GLY A 129 -3.55 26.46 10.22
N SER A 130 -2.67 25.90 11.04
CA SER A 130 -2.95 24.72 11.83
C SER A 130 -2.58 24.99 13.28
N GLU A 131 -3.39 24.48 14.20
CA GLU A 131 -3.07 24.44 15.64
C GLU A 131 -3.23 23.03 16.16
N TRP A 132 -2.45 22.68 17.17
CA TRP A 132 -2.54 21.43 17.89
C TRP A 132 -2.71 21.71 19.38
N ARG A 133 -3.63 20.98 20.02
CA ARG A 133 -3.90 21.05 21.44
C ARG A 133 -3.69 19.69 22.05
N TYR A 134 -3.02 19.62 23.19
CA TYR A 134 -2.82 18.35 23.88
C TYR A 134 -4.17 17.72 24.27
N GLY A 135 -4.42 16.48 23.85
CA GLY A 135 -5.67 15.77 24.11
C GLY A 135 -6.90 16.37 23.40
N GLY A 136 -6.69 17.22 22.39
CA GLY A 136 -7.74 17.71 21.49
C GLY A 136 -8.21 16.64 20.49
N GLU A 137 -9.06 17.06 19.54
CA GLU A 137 -9.50 16.17 18.47
C GLU A 137 -8.32 15.68 17.61
N HIS A 138 -8.43 14.45 17.10
CA HIS A 138 -7.44 13.89 16.19
C HIS A 138 -7.28 14.76 14.95
N ASP A 139 -6.05 14.82 14.45
CA ASP A 139 -5.76 15.49 13.20
C ASP A 139 -6.44 14.77 12.03
N GLY A 140 -7.58 15.29 11.58
CA GLY A 140 -8.31 14.77 10.41
C GLY A 140 -7.50 14.80 9.10
N GLY A 141 -6.32 15.41 9.09
CA GLY A 141 -5.37 15.40 7.98
C GLY A 141 -4.32 14.29 8.02
N ASN A 142 -4.26 13.45 9.06
CA ASN A 142 -3.26 12.37 9.15
C ASN A 142 -3.34 11.42 7.94
N LEU A 143 -2.19 11.07 7.38
CA LEU A 143 -2.08 10.26 6.16
C LEU A 143 -1.90 8.76 6.43
N GLY A 144 -2.03 8.36 7.70
CA GLY A 144 -1.92 6.99 8.18
C GLY A 144 -0.46 6.49 8.23
N GLY A 145 -0.26 5.39 8.94
CA GLY A 145 1.01 4.67 9.01
C GLY A 145 0.85 3.23 8.50
N THR A 146 1.02 2.27 9.41
CA THR A 146 0.74 0.87 9.13
C THR A 146 0.20 0.18 10.39
N ALA A 147 -0.35 -1.01 10.21
CA ALA A 147 -0.91 -1.82 11.27
C ALA A 147 0.06 -2.94 11.65
N ARG A 148 -0.07 -3.45 12.88
CA ARG A 148 0.72 -4.61 13.36
C ARG A 148 0.54 -5.83 12.47
N THR A 149 -0.68 -6.03 11.96
CA THR A 149 -1.07 -7.20 11.18
C THR A 149 -2.39 -6.98 10.42
N LEU A 150 -2.57 -7.74 9.34
CA LEU A 150 -3.78 -7.93 8.55
C LEU A 150 -4.40 -9.32 8.78
N ASP A 151 -4.04 -10.02 9.86
CA ASP A 151 -4.64 -11.33 10.17
C ASP A 151 -6.17 -11.23 10.19
N GLY A 152 -6.82 -11.99 9.33
CA GLY A 152 -8.28 -12.00 9.22
C GLY A 152 -8.90 -10.75 8.57
N VAL A 153 -8.10 -9.84 8.03
CA VAL A 153 -8.58 -8.63 7.35
C VAL A 153 -8.93 -8.93 5.88
N ASN A 154 -10.11 -8.43 5.46
CA ASN A 154 -10.58 -8.46 4.08
C ASN A 154 -10.72 -7.03 3.54
N GLY A 155 -9.74 -6.58 2.77
CA GLY A 155 -9.69 -5.20 2.26
C GLY A 155 -9.19 -4.19 3.28
N ARG A 156 -9.74 -2.97 3.24
CA ARG A 156 -9.22 -1.81 3.98
C ARG A 156 -9.53 -1.89 5.48
N CYS A 157 -8.51 -1.67 6.30
CA CYS A 157 -8.64 -1.50 7.75
C CYS A 157 -8.06 -0.16 8.22
N ASP A 158 -8.13 0.09 9.52
CA ASP A 158 -7.37 1.17 10.15
C ASP A 158 -5.87 0.85 10.10
N VAL A 159 -5.06 1.82 9.70
CA VAL A 159 -3.60 1.72 9.58
C VAL A 159 -2.87 2.52 10.65
N GLY A 160 -3.62 3.04 11.64
CA GLY A 160 -3.09 3.89 12.69
C GLY A 160 -2.51 5.20 12.17
N ASP A 161 -2.05 6.03 13.10
CA ASP A 161 -1.44 7.32 12.77
C ASP A 161 -0.03 7.15 12.21
N GLY A 162 0.27 7.91 11.16
CA GLY A 162 1.64 8.13 10.68
C GLY A 162 2.21 9.45 11.19
N ILE A 163 3.47 9.73 10.86
CA ILE A 163 4.09 11.03 11.17
C ILE A 163 3.82 12.09 10.09
N LEU A 164 3.08 11.74 9.04
CA LEU A 164 2.76 12.61 7.91
C LEU A 164 1.27 12.98 7.86
N SER A 165 0.99 14.25 7.59
CA SER A 165 -0.34 14.84 7.61
C SER A 165 -0.49 15.98 6.61
N ARG A 166 -1.71 16.14 6.07
CA ARG A 166 -2.10 17.32 5.28
C ARG A 166 -2.12 18.61 6.11
N SER A 167 -2.26 18.50 7.43
CA SER A 167 -2.24 19.63 8.36
C SER A 167 -0.84 20.17 8.61
N GLY A 168 0.20 19.43 8.18
CA GLY A 168 1.60 19.84 8.23
C GLY A 168 2.29 19.64 9.58
N PHE A 169 1.66 18.87 10.46
CA PHE A 169 2.20 18.45 11.73
C PHE A 169 1.74 17.03 12.06
N ALA A 170 2.44 16.36 12.97
CA ALA A 170 1.97 15.10 13.54
C ALA A 170 2.42 14.99 14.99
N ASN A 171 1.61 14.34 15.82
CA ASN A 171 1.95 14.02 17.19
C ASN A 171 2.19 12.52 17.33
N LEU A 172 3.27 12.14 17.99
CA LEU A 172 3.60 10.76 18.34
C LEU A 172 3.64 10.64 19.85
N ASP A 173 2.78 9.80 20.40
CA ASP A 173 2.74 9.47 21.82
C ASP A 173 3.70 8.32 22.12
N ASP A 174 4.71 8.58 22.95
CA ASP A 174 5.72 7.61 23.38
C ASP A 174 5.49 7.18 24.84
N SER A 175 4.40 7.63 25.49
CA SER A 175 4.17 7.48 26.94
C SER A 175 4.05 6.03 27.42
N GLU A 176 3.72 5.10 26.52
CA GLU A 176 3.51 3.67 26.83
C GLU A 176 4.60 2.76 26.27
N SER A 177 5.60 3.32 25.57
CA SER A 177 6.67 2.53 24.96
C SER A 177 7.53 1.83 26.01
N MET A 178 8.02 0.61 25.74
CA MET A 178 9.11 0.05 26.55
C MET A 178 10.42 0.85 26.36
N LEU A 179 11.34 0.69 27.32
CA LEU A 179 12.62 1.39 27.34
C LEU A 179 13.78 0.40 27.26
N PHE A 180 14.93 0.88 26.79
CA PHE A 180 16.20 0.17 26.89
C PHE A 180 16.93 0.60 28.16
N ASP A 181 17.45 -0.34 28.94
CA ASP A 181 18.05 -0.06 30.25
C ASP A 181 19.47 0.51 30.18
N GLY A 182 20.09 0.52 28.99
CA GLY A 182 21.49 0.90 28.77
C GLY A 182 22.51 -0.20 29.12
N GLU A 183 22.03 -1.30 29.69
CA GLU A 183 22.79 -2.45 30.15
C GLU A 183 22.51 -3.72 29.33
N GLY A 184 22.14 -3.55 28.05
CA GLY A 184 21.94 -4.64 27.10
C GLY A 184 20.57 -5.34 27.23
N PHE A 185 19.62 -4.76 27.98
CA PHE A 185 18.26 -5.29 28.09
C PHE A 185 17.19 -4.18 28.07
N VAL A 186 15.97 -4.52 28.48
CA VAL A 186 14.81 -3.62 28.50
C VAL A 186 14.33 -3.33 29.91
N ALA A 187 13.56 -2.25 30.05
CA ALA A 187 12.89 -1.87 31.27
C ALA A 187 11.50 -1.27 30.97
N PRO A 188 10.51 -1.47 31.86
CA PRO A 188 9.25 -0.75 31.74
C PRO A 188 9.43 0.74 32.06
N ARG A 189 8.46 1.55 31.62
CA ARG A 189 8.31 2.92 32.10
C ARG A 189 7.93 2.92 33.58
N LYS A 190 8.26 4.02 34.27
CA LYS A 190 7.78 4.24 35.64
C LYS A 190 6.26 4.38 35.60
N SER A 191 5.57 3.70 36.52
CA SER A 191 4.13 3.80 36.64
C SER A 191 3.67 5.20 37.07
N GLY A 192 2.37 5.43 36.92
CA GLY A 192 1.69 6.67 37.28
C GLY A 192 1.37 7.53 36.06
N ASP A 193 0.79 8.69 36.34
CA ASP A 193 0.39 9.66 35.33
C ASP A 193 1.61 10.35 34.72
N ARG A 194 2.14 9.80 33.63
CA ARG A 194 3.35 10.31 32.94
C ARG A 194 3.07 10.44 31.46
N ILE A 195 3.52 11.56 30.90
CA ILE A 195 3.35 11.89 29.49
C ILE A 195 4.72 12.07 28.87
N ASP A 196 4.93 11.52 27.68
CA ASP A 196 6.13 11.66 26.85
C ASP A 196 5.70 11.63 25.38
N GLY A 197 5.75 12.77 24.71
CA GLY A 197 5.29 12.88 23.32
C GLY A 197 6.17 13.76 22.46
N TYR A 198 6.04 13.59 21.14
CA TYR A 198 6.84 14.25 20.12
C TYR A 198 5.93 14.90 19.10
N LEU A 199 6.09 16.20 18.92
CA LEU A 199 5.38 16.98 17.94
C LEU A 199 6.31 17.33 16.78
N PHE A 200 5.94 16.87 15.59
CA PHE A 200 6.61 17.15 14.33
C PHE A 200 5.91 18.30 13.62
N SER A 201 6.66 19.27 13.11
CA SER A 201 6.18 20.46 12.41
C SER A 201 6.99 20.68 11.15
N TYR A 202 6.41 20.33 10.00
CA TYR A 202 7.11 20.24 8.71
C TYR A 202 6.36 20.90 7.55
N GLY A 203 5.11 21.31 7.74
CA GLY A 203 4.30 21.88 6.66
C GLY A 203 4.11 20.88 5.53
N GLN A 204 4.72 21.13 4.37
CA GLN A 204 4.67 20.23 3.21
C GLN A 204 5.98 19.46 2.98
N ASP A 205 7.01 19.62 3.83
CA ASP A 205 8.28 18.88 3.71
C ASP A 205 8.18 17.48 4.34
N TYR A 206 7.41 16.60 3.70
CA TYR A 206 7.20 15.23 4.17
C TYR A 206 8.49 14.41 4.23
N LYS A 207 9.41 14.62 3.27
CA LYS A 207 10.72 13.98 3.29
C LYS A 207 11.58 14.48 4.45
N GLY A 208 11.51 15.77 4.77
CA GLY A 208 12.16 16.35 5.96
C GLY A 208 11.63 15.76 7.26
N ALA A 209 10.31 15.63 7.38
CA ALA A 209 9.68 15.00 8.54
C ALA A 209 10.15 13.56 8.75
N MET A 210 10.26 12.77 7.67
CA MET A 210 10.76 11.40 7.74
C MET A 210 12.25 11.33 8.09
N ARG A 211 13.07 12.25 7.59
CA ARG A 211 14.48 12.38 8.02
C ARG A 211 14.57 12.68 9.52
N ASP A 212 13.75 13.61 10.02
CA ASP A 212 13.72 13.93 11.46
C ASP A 212 13.24 12.74 12.30
N TYR A 213 12.26 11.98 11.81
CA TYR A 213 11.83 10.72 12.41
C TYR A 213 12.98 9.72 12.49
N HIS A 214 13.71 9.49 11.39
CA HIS A 214 14.86 8.56 11.35
C HIS A 214 16.05 9.03 12.20
N ASP A 215 16.30 10.33 12.30
CA ASP A 215 17.36 10.85 13.15
C ASP A 215 17.11 10.50 14.63
N ILE A 216 15.86 10.61 15.09
CA ILE A 216 15.44 10.29 16.46
C ILE A 216 15.35 8.78 16.69
N SER A 217 14.77 8.07 15.72
CA SER A 217 14.42 6.66 15.85
C SER A 217 15.44 5.69 15.28
N GLY A 218 16.56 6.18 14.75
CA GLY A 218 17.53 5.36 14.02
C GLY A 218 17.13 5.11 12.58
N LYS A 219 18.12 4.74 11.77
CA LYS A 219 17.98 4.59 10.32
C LYS A 219 17.48 3.19 9.96
N GLN A 220 16.89 3.07 8.78
CA GLN A 220 16.57 1.79 8.17
C GLN A 220 17.88 1.11 7.70
N PRO A 221 18.20 -0.11 8.16
CA PRO A 221 19.42 -0.78 7.76
C PRO A 221 19.31 -1.36 6.34
N LEU A 222 20.46 -1.71 5.77
CA LEU A 222 20.52 -2.44 4.50
C LEU A 222 20.02 -3.86 4.69
N VAL A 223 19.06 -4.27 3.86
CA VAL A 223 18.74 -5.70 3.72
C VAL A 223 19.78 -6.39 2.81
N PRO A 224 20.11 -7.66 3.04
CA PRO A 224 21.06 -8.37 2.19
C PRO A 224 20.50 -8.55 0.77
N ARG A 225 21.38 -8.53 -0.24
CA ARG A 225 20.97 -8.54 -1.65
C ARG A 225 20.10 -9.74 -2.04
N TRP A 226 20.36 -10.91 -1.45
CA TRP A 226 19.56 -12.11 -1.69
C TRP A 226 18.10 -11.96 -1.25
N ALA A 227 17.81 -11.12 -0.23
CA ALA A 227 16.45 -10.88 0.25
C ALA A 227 15.57 -10.19 -0.81
N LEU A 228 16.18 -9.56 -1.82
CA LEU A 228 15.46 -8.82 -2.86
C LEU A 228 14.97 -9.71 -4.01
N GLY A 229 15.33 -11.01 -4.04
CA GLY A 229 14.83 -11.98 -5.01
C GLY A 229 13.42 -12.50 -4.69
N ASN A 230 13.03 -13.59 -5.32
CA ASN A 230 11.79 -14.31 -5.07
C ASN A 230 11.96 -15.25 -3.87
N TRP A 231 11.04 -15.16 -2.91
CA TRP A 231 10.97 -16.07 -1.78
C TRP A 231 9.84 -17.07 -2.02
N TRP A 232 10.15 -18.35 -1.83
CA TRP A 232 9.14 -19.40 -1.86
C TRP A 232 8.74 -19.77 -0.42
N SER A 233 7.44 -19.69 -0.15
CA SER A 233 6.86 -20.04 1.13
C SER A 233 5.46 -20.61 0.91
N ARG A 234 5.06 -21.54 1.77
CA ARG A 234 3.69 -22.05 1.86
C ARG A 234 3.57 -22.77 3.19
N TYR A 235 2.48 -22.54 3.92
CA TYR A 235 2.13 -23.41 5.04
C TYR A 235 1.73 -24.76 4.47
N HIS A 236 2.66 -25.72 4.50
CA HIS A 236 2.50 -27.05 3.94
C HIS A 236 3.58 -27.98 4.52
N ALA A 237 3.15 -29.20 4.89
CA ALA A 237 3.98 -30.24 5.47
C ALA A 237 4.86 -30.93 4.42
N TYR A 238 5.77 -30.18 3.82
CA TYR A 238 6.74 -30.72 2.89
C TYR A 238 7.63 -31.76 3.56
N ASN A 239 7.85 -32.89 2.88
CA ASN A 239 9.04 -33.70 3.15
C ASN A 239 10.25 -33.17 2.34
N ASP A 240 11.45 -33.55 2.75
CA ASP A 240 12.72 -33.14 2.15
C ASP A 240 12.74 -33.34 0.62
N LYS A 241 12.38 -34.52 0.14
CA LYS A 241 12.36 -34.86 -1.28
C LYS A 241 11.37 -34.00 -2.06
N GLU A 242 10.15 -33.84 -1.56
CA GLU A 242 9.11 -33.04 -2.21
C GLU A 242 9.55 -31.57 -2.35
N TYR A 243 10.15 -30.99 -1.30
CA TYR A 243 10.62 -29.61 -1.35
C TYR A 243 11.80 -29.45 -2.32
N LEU A 244 12.74 -30.40 -2.35
CA LEU A 244 13.87 -30.37 -3.29
C LEU A 244 13.40 -30.56 -4.74
N ASP A 245 12.51 -31.52 -5.01
CA ASP A 245 11.90 -31.73 -6.33
C ASP A 245 11.13 -30.46 -6.79
N LEU A 246 10.53 -29.71 -5.84
CA LEU A 246 9.90 -28.42 -6.10
C LEU A 246 10.92 -27.34 -6.50
N MET A 247 12.05 -27.24 -5.80
CA MET A 247 13.13 -26.31 -6.17
C MET A 247 13.72 -26.63 -7.54
N ASP A 248 13.93 -27.91 -7.83
CA ASP A 248 14.41 -28.38 -9.14
C ASP A 248 13.40 -28.02 -10.25
N LYS A 249 12.11 -28.11 -9.96
CA LYS A 249 11.06 -27.68 -10.91
C LYS A 249 11.06 -26.17 -11.15
N PHE A 250 11.35 -25.34 -10.15
CA PHE A 250 11.53 -23.90 -10.36
C PHE A 250 12.73 -23.63 -11.29
N GLU A 251 13.84 -24.33 -11.09
CA GLU A 251 15.04 -24.23 -11.93
C GLU A 251 14.76 -24.70 -13.37
N ASP A 252 14.09 -25.84 -13.56
CA ASP A 252 13.66 -26.35 -14.88
C ASP A 252 12.75 -25.34 -15.61
N GLN A 253 11.88 -24.69 -14.85
CA GLN A 253 11.02 -23.62 -15.36
C GLN A 253 11.78 -22.28 -15.49
N LYS A 254 13.07 -22.21 -15.21
CA LYS A 254 13.93 -21.02 -15.27
C LYS A 254 13.38 -19.87 -14.44
N ILE A 255 12.82 -20.18 -13.27
CA ILE A 255 12.27 -19.22 -12.33
C ILE A 255 13.24 -19.13 -11.16
N PRO A 256 14.06 -18.08 -11.09
CA PRO A 256 15.04 -17.99 -10.02
C PRO A 256 14.34 -17.75 -8.68
N LEU A 257 14.82 -18.42 -7.64
CA LEU A 257 14.47 -18.19 -6.24
C LEU A 257 15.73 -17.74 -5.49
N SER A 258 15.55 -17.10 -4.34
CA SER A 258 16.66 -16.69 -3.46
C SER A 258 16.50 -17.16 -2.03
N THR A 259 15.27 -17.47 -1.63
CA THR A 259 14.95 -17.79 -0.23
C THR A 259 13.96 -18.95 -0.20
N ALA A 260 14.30 -19.99 0.55
CA ALA A 260 13.47 -21.11 0.93
C ALA A 260 12.91 -20.85 2.33
N VAL A 261 11.61 -20.63 2.43
CA VAL A 261 10.90 -20.49 3.70
C VAL A 261 10.27 -21.84 4.02
N ILE A 262 10.66 -22.43 5.13
CA ILE A 262 10.08 -23.67 5.65
C ILE A 262 9.14 -23.31 6.80
N ASP A 263 7.87 -23.68 6.65
CA ASP A 263 6.83 -23.41 7.64
C ASP A 263 6.81 -24.45 8.77
N MET A 264 5.87 -24.32 9.72
CA MET A 264 5.80 -25.02 11.01
C MET A 264 6.18 -26.52 11.00
N ASP A 265 5.82 -27.25 9.95
CA ASP A 265 6.04 -28.70 9.86
C ASP A 265 7.53 -29.11 9.79
N TRP A 266 8.47 -28.17 9.74
CA TRP A 266 9.89 -28.48 9.97
C TRP A 266 10.11 -29.11 11.35
N HIS A 267 9.29 -28.73 12.35
CA HIS A 267 9.27 -29.34 13.68
C HIS A 267 8.08 -30.27 13.91
N LEU A 268 8.01 -30.90 15.08
CA LEU A 268 6.89 -31.75 15.48
C LEU A 268 5.61 -30.92 15.70
N VAL A 269 4.48 -31.33 15.13
CA VAL A 269 3.21 -30.59 15.16
C VAL A 269 2.04 -31.49 15.58
N HIS A 270 2.00 -32.72 15.08
CA HIS A 270 0.85 -33.63 15.22
C HIS A 270 1.19 -34.96 15.92
N GLU A 271 2.46 -35.15 16.27
CA GLU A 271 2.96 -36.34 16.94
C GLU A 271 2.39 -36.46 18.36
N GLU A 272 2.16 -37.70 18.82
CA GLU A 272 1.48 -38.00 20.09
C GLU A 272 2.15 -37.36 21.32
N GLN A 273 3.47 -37.18 21.27
CA GLN A 273 4.26 -36.55 22.33
C GLN A 273 4.09 -35.03 22.44
N VAL A 274 3.56 -34.38 21.40
CA VAL A 274 3.30 -32.93 21.39
C VAL A 274 2.05 -32.66 22.24
N THR A 275 2.25 -32.07 23.42
CA THR A 275 1.18 -31.87 24.42
C THR A 275 0.45 -30.53 24.33
N HIS A 276 0.86 -29.64 23.43
CA HIS A 276 0.23 -28.35 23.16
C HIS A 276 -0.37 -28.31 21.74
N THR A 277 -0.75 -27.14 21.25
CA THR A 277 -1.44 -26.94 19.97
C THR A 277 -0.60 -27.23 18.71
N GLY A 278 0.64 -27.69 18.86
CA GLY A 278 1.57 -27.95 17.74
C GLY A 278 2.24 -26.74 17.09
N TRP A 279 1.90 -25.49 17.47
CA TRP A 279 2.46 -24.29 16.82
C TRP A 279 3.94 -24.03 17.16
N THR A 280 4.34 -24.32 18.39
CA THR A 280 5.73 -24.14 18.85
C THR A 280 6.48 -25.46 18.72
N GLY A 281 7.72 -25.46 18.24
CA GLY A 281 8.57 -26.63 18.32
C GLY A 281 10.01 -26.35 17.93
N TYR A 282 10.92 -27.19 18.42
CA TYR A 282 12.36 -27.03 18.22
C TYR A 282 13.10 -28.33 17.87
N THR A 283 12.34 -29.36 17.52
CA THR A 283 12.83 -30.69 17.13
C THR A 283 12.45 -30.96 15.70
N TRP A 284 13.45 -31.11 14.84
CA TRP A 284 13.24 -31.45 13.43
C TRP A 284 12.38 -32.71 13.29
N ASN A 285 11.30 -32.60 12.51
CA ASN A 285 10.43 -33.73 12.21
C ASN A 285 11.15 -34.76 11.34
N LYS A 286 11.69 -35.83 11.94
CA LYS A 286 12.46 -36.85 11.23
C LYS A 286 11.64 -37.71 10.27
N SER A 287 10.30 -37.65 10.33
CA SER A 287 9.45 -38.31 9.34
C SER A 287 9.41 -37.54 8.02
N LEU A 288 9.51 -36.21 8.08
CA LEU A 288 9.53 -35.32 6.92
C LEU A 288 10.96 -34.98 6.47
N PHE A 289 11.88 -34.81 7.41
CA PHE A 289 13.29 -34.48 7.20
C PHE A 289 14.21 -35.48 7.91
N PRO A 290 14.30 -36.74 7.45
CA PRO A 290 15.16 -37.76 8.06
C PRO A 290 16.62 -37.32 8.20
N ASP A 291 17.15 -36.62 7.18
CA ASP A 291 18.48 -35.98 7.19
C ASP A 291 18.36 -34.48 6.88
N HIS A 292 17.75 -33.74 7.81
CA HIS A 292 17.64 -32.27 7.77
C HIS A 292 18.96 -31.52 7.47
N VAL A 293 20.11 -31.98 7.95
CA VAL A 293 21.41 -31.33 7.66
C VAL A 293 21.77 -31.47 6.19
N ALA A 294 21.61 -32.66 5.61
CA ALA A 294 21.79 -32.86 4.18
C ALA A 294 20.79 -32.02 3.36
N PHE A 295 19.53 -31.97 3.79
CA PHE A 295 18.49 -31.14 3.17
C PHE A 295 18.86 -29.65 3.14
N CYS A 296 19.27 -29.08 4.28
CA CYS A 296 19.71 -27.69 4.34
C CYS A 296 20.95 -27.44 3.45
N LYS A 297 21.92 -28.36 3.46
CA LYS A 297 23.08 -28.30 2.58
C LYS A 297 22.70 -28.29 1.09
N ASP A 298 21.75 -29.12 0.67
CA ASP A 298 21.25 -29.17 -0.71
C ASP A 298 20.60 -27.85 -1.14
N LEU A 299 19.85 -27.18 -0.24
CA LEU A 299 19.29 -25.86 -0.50
C LEU A 299 20.37 -24.77 -0.60
N HIS A 300 21.40 -24.82 0.26
CA HIS A 300 22.55 -23.91 0.18
C HIS A 300 23.39 -24.11 -1.08
N GLU A 301 23.56 -25.35 -1.55
CA GLU A 301 24.20 -25.68 -2.83
C GLU A 301 23.42 -25.12 -4.02
N ARG A 302 22.10 -24.99 -3.91
CA ARG A 302 21.21 -24.26 -4.85
C ARG A 302 21.22 -22.73 -4.64
N HIS A 303 22.10 -22.22 -3.77
CA HIS A 303 22.24 -20.80 -3.45
C HIS A 303 20.99 -20.16 -2.80
N LEU A 304 20.15 -20.96 -2.15
CA LEU A 304 18.99 -20.47 -1.42
C LEU A 304 19.36 -20.16 0.02
N LYS A 305 18.73 -19.13 0.58
CA LYS A 305 18.76 -18.84 2.01
C LYS A 305 17.57 -19.46 2.71
N ILE A 306 17.80 -20.07 3.86
CA ILE A 306 16.81 -20.85 4.59
C ILE A 306 16.30 -20.03 5.77
N THR A 307 14.99 -19.98 5.93
CA THR A 307 14.37 -19.50 7.17
C THR A 307 13.33 -20.49 7.64
N LEU A 308 13.26 -20.65 8.96
CA LEU A 308 12.31 -21.50 9.65
C LEU A 308 11.27 -20.61 10.34
N ASN A 309 10.00 -20.99 10.23
CA ASN A 309 8.92 -20.40 11.00
C ASN A 309 9.07 -20.76 12.49
N ASP A 310 9.06 -19.76 13.36
CA ASP A 310 9.17 -19.89 14.82
C ASP A 310 8.01 -19.16 15.50
N HIS A 311 7.15 -19.95 16.17
CA HIS A 311 6.14 -19.47 17.09
C HIS A 311 6.57 -19.81 18.53
N PRO A 312 7.30 -18.96 19.24
CA PRO A 312 7.97 -19.38 20.48
C PRO A 312 7.05 -19.50 21.70
N HIS A 313 5.73 -19.26 21.55
CA HIS A 313 4.76 -19.04 22.63
C HIS A 313 4.67 -20.17 23.68
N ALA A 314 4.71 -21.45 23.29
CA ALA A 314 4.59 -22.56 24.25
C ALA A 314 5.89 -22.82 25.04
N GLY A 315 7.00 -22.17 24.70
CA GLY A 315 8.30 -22.44 25.30
C GLY A 315 8.90 -23.76 24.82
N VAL A 316 9.82 -24.34 25.61
CA VAL A 316 10.56 -25.56 25.25
C VAL A 316 10.07 -26.72 26.12
N HIS A 317 9.44 -27.71 25.50
CA HIS A 317 8.86 -28.88 26.19
C HIS A 317 9.87 -30.03 26.33
N HIS A 318 9.66 -30.93 27.29
CA HIS A 318 10.62 -31.99 27.63
C HIS A 318 10.89 -33.02 26.52
N PHE A 319 9.98 -33.14 25.55
CA PHE A 319 10.15 -34.02 24.39
C PHE A 319 11.07 -33.41 23.32
N GLU A 320 11.42 -32.12 23.44
CA GLU A 320 12.25 -31.43 22.48
C GLU A 320 13.73 -31.84 22.62
N ASP A 321 14.41 -32.11 21.49
CA ASP A 321 15.81 -32.54 21.44
C ASP A 321 16.75 -31.59 22.21
N LEU A 322 16.42 -30.29 22.22
CA LEU A 322 17.23 -29.24 22.83
C LEU A 322 16.80 -28.90 24.27
N TYR A 323 15.76 -29.53 24.83
CA TYR A 323 15.22 -29.22 26.16
C TYR A 323 16.28 -29.28 27.26
N GLU A 324 17.00 -30.40 27.39
CA GLU A 324 18.02 -30.58 28.43
C GLU A 324 19.18 -29.58 28.27
N LYS A 325 19.52 -29.22 27.03
CA LYS A 325 20.58 -28.25 26.73
C LYS A 325 20.18 -26.84 27.17
N VAL A 326 18.93 -26.45 26.90
CA VAL A 326 18.35 -25.16 27.32
C VAL A 326 18.16 -25.13 28.84
N ALA A 327 17.62 -26.20 29.43
CA ALA A 327 17.42 -26.33 30.87
C ALA A 327 18.74 -26.13 31.64
N LYS A 328 19.79 -26.82 31.20
CA LYS A 328 21.14 -26.67 31.75
C LYS A 328 21.67 -25.25 31.65
N ALA A 329 21.45 -24.57 30.52
CA ALA A 329 21.89 -23.18 30.32
C ALA A 329 21.17 -22.20 31.24
N MET A 330 19.93 -22.51 31.62
CA MET A 330 19.13 -21.71 32.55
C MET A 330 19.28 -22.13 34.02
N GLY A 331 19.89 -23.28 34.31
CA GLY A 331 19.84 -23.89 35.64
C GLY A 331 18.44 -24.35 36.04
N TYR A 332 17.61 -24.74 35.06
CA TYR A 332 16.24 -25.22 35.25
C TYR A 332 16.23 -26.69 35.68
N ASP A 333 15.38 -27.04 36.64
CA ASP A 333 15.23 -28.42 37.13
C ASP A 333 14.33 -29.23 36.20
N THR A 334 14.86 -30.33 35.67
CA THR A 334 14.17 -31.18 34.70
C THR A 334 13.50 -32.40 35.32
N SER A 335 13.57 -32.61 36.65
CA SER A 335 13.07 -33.83 37.30
C SER A 335 11.59 -34.16 37.03
N ASP A 336 10.77 -33.12 36.84
CA ASP A 336 9.32 -33.24 36.71
C ASP A 336 8.86 -33.15 35.24
N ASN A 337 9.78 -33.08 34.27
CA ASN A 337 9.49 -32.94 32.84
C ASN A 337 8.58 -31.73 32.50
N ALA A 338 8.62 -30.68 33.31
CA ALA A 338 7.85 -29.45 33.10
C ALA A 338 8.40 -28.62 31.93
N PRO A 339 7.56 -27.96 31.13
CA PRO A 339 8.05 -27.11 30.05
C PRO A 339 8.77 -25.86 30.58
N ILE A 340 9.85 -25.47 29.89
CA ILE A 340 10.49 -24.17 30.08
C ILE A 340 9.61 -23.13 29.39
N LEU A 341 8.81 -22.40 30.17
CA LEU A 341 7.86 -21.42 29.65
C LEU A 341 8.55 -20.26 28.93
N PHE A 342 7.97 -19.83 27.81
CA PHE A 342 8.44 -18.68 27.06
C PHE A 342 8.36 -17.40 27.91
N THR A 343 9.52 -16.88 28.31
CA THR A 343 9.63 -15.71 29.20
C THR A 343 10.58 -14.69 28.60
N PRO A 344 10.17 -13.94 27.55
CA PRO A 344 11.06 -13.02 26.82
C PRO A 344 11.51 -11.82 27.66
N THR A 345 10.91 -11.62 28.84
CA THR A 345 11.28 -10.60 29.82
C THR A 345 12.33 -11.06 30.83
N ASP A 346 12.74 -12.34 30.78
CA ASP A 346 13.84 -12.87 31.59
C ASP A 346 15.14 -12.90 30.76
N PRO A 347 16.19 -12.14 31.16
CA PRO A 347 17.49 -12.14 30.49
C PRO A 347 18.13 -13.53 30.36
N ASN A 348 17.95 -14.42 31.36
CA ASN A 348 18.52 -15.76 31.32
C ASN A 348 17.83 -16.63 30.27
N PHE A 349 16.50 -16.50 30.17
CA PHE A 349 15.73 -17.17 29.12
C PHE A 349 16.16 -16.66 27.75
N MET A 350 16.21 -15.34 27.53
CA MET A 350 16.61 -14.78 26.23
C MET A 350 18.04 -15.16 25.84
N HIS A 351 18.97 -15.23 26.81
CA HIS A 351 20.31 -15.71 26.56
C HIS A 351 20.31 -17.18 26.08
N ALA A 352 19.60 -18.08 26.78
CA ALA A 352 19.50 -19.48 26.39
C ALA A 352 18.76 -19.67 25.05
N PHE A 353 17.69 -18.91 24.83
CA PHE A 353 16.90 -18.91 23.61
C PHE A 353 17.76 -18.57 22.38
N LEU A 354 18.51 -17.47 22.42
CA LEU A 354 19.33 -17.04 21.27
C LEU A 354 20.62 -17.87 21.12
N ASN A 355 21.32 -18.13 22.23
CA ASN A 355 22.69 -18.64 22.19
C ASN A 355 22.81 -20.16 22.32
N VAL A 356 21.71 -20.82 22.68
CA VAL A 356 21.68 -22.29 22.82
C VAL A 356 20.63 -22.87 21.90
N LEU A 357 19.38 -22.44 22.01
CA LEU A 357 18.28 -23.00 21.22
C LEU A 357 18.42 -22.64 19.73
N HIS A 358 18.25 -21.37 19.39
CA HIS A 358 18.37 -20.88 18.01
C HIS A 358 19.75 -21.16 17.42
N ARG A 359 20.82 -20.90 18.17
CA ARG A 359 22.20 -21.18 17.74
C ARG A 359 22.41 -22.64 17.30
N SER A 360 21.80 -23.62 18.00
CA SER A 360 21.93 -25.03 17.60
C SER A 360 21.20 -25.32 16.29
N LEU A 361 20.03 -24.72 16.07
CA LEU A 361 19.24 -24.90 14.85
C LEU A 361 19.84 -24.14 13.64
N GLU A 362 20.54 -23.03 13.90
CA GLU A 362 21.34 -22.34 12.90
C GLU A 362 22.57 -23.16 12.47
N GLU A 363 23.17 -23.93 13.37
CA GLU A 363 24.26 -24.87 13.04
C GLU A 363 23.80 -25.99 12.09
N ASP A 364 22.52 -26.35 12.11
CA ASP A 364 21.92 -27.32 11.17
C ASP A 364 21.70 -26.72 9.76
N GLY A 365 21.59 -25.39 9.65
CA GLY A 365 21.52 -24.68 8.37
C GLY A 365 20.49 -23.55 8.26
N CYS A 366 19.76 -23.19 9.32
CA CYS A 366 18.90 -22.00 9.33
C CYS A 366 19.74 -20.72 9.17
N ASP A 367 19.45 -19.87 8.17
CA ASP A 367 20.20 -18.64 7.90
C ASP A 367 19.65 -17.43 8.65
N PHE A 368 18.35 -17.37 8.91
CA PHE A 368 17.66 -16.30 9.64
C PHE A 368 16.26 -16.76 10.06
N TRP A 369 15.64 -16.06 11.01
CA TRP A 369 14.38 -16.50 11.62
C TRP A 369 13.14 -15.78 11.09
N TRP A 370 12.08 -16.56 10.83
CA TRP A 370 10.72 -16.04 10.70
C TRP A 370 10.05 -16.09 12.07
N ILE A 371 9.98 -14.93 12.72
CA ILE A 371 9.39 -14.73 14.04
C ILE A 371 7.89 -14.46 13.87
N ASP A 372 7.06 -15.47 14.07
CA ASP A 372 5.61 -15.32 13.93
C ASP A 372 4.92 -15.21 15.30
N TRP A 373 4.90 -13.97 15.81
CA TRP A 373 4.26 -13.66 17.10
C TRP A 373 2.89 -13.00 16.90
N GLN A 374 1.83 -13.75 17.19
CA GLN A 374 0.43 -13.31 17.07
C GLN A 374 -0.27 -13.11 18.42
N GLN A 375 0.39 -13.41 19.54
CA GLN A 375 -0.21 -13.48 20.88
C GLN A 375 -0.42 -12.11 21.56
N GLY A 376 -0.33 -11.03 20.78
CA GLY A 376 -0.58 -9.67 21.25
C GLY A 376 0.62 -9.04 22.00
N PRO A 377 0.39 -7.90 22.66
CA PRO A 377 1.46 -7.07 23.23
C PRO A 377 1.76 -7.37 24.71
N TYR A 378 1.11 -8.36 25.32
CA TYR A 378 1.17 -8.57 26.76
C TYR A 378 2.26 -9.57 27.15
N SER A 379 3.03 -9.22 28.18
CA SER A 379 3.97 -10.11 28.84
C SER A 379 3.76 -10.11 30.36
N ARG A 380 4.53 -10.91 31.09
CA ARG A 380 4.50 -10.96 32.56
C ARG A 380 4.86 -9.62 33.22
N ILE A 381 5.62 -8.77 32.54
CA ILE A 381 6.00 -7.44 33.04
C ILE A 381 5.17 -6.40 32.27
N PRO A 382 4.29 -5.64 32.95
CA PRO A 382 3.48 -4.61 32.29
C PRO A 382 4.34 -3.62 31.49
N GLY A 383 3.89 -3.30 30.27
CA GLY A 383 4.57 -2.38 29.36
C GLY A 383 5.68 -2.98 28.49
N LEU A 384 6.04 -4.26 28.65
CA LEU A 384 7.00 -4.94 27.77
C LEU A 384 6.27 -5.79 26.73
N ASP A 385 6.42 -5.44 25.44
CA ASP A 385 5.82 -6.14 24.29
C ASP A 385 6.75 -7.26 23.79
N PRO A 386 6.32 -8.54 23.82
CA PRO A 386 7.10 -9.67 23.33
C PRO A 386 7.57 -9.56 21.87
N LEU A 387 6.74 -9.03 20.95
CA LEU A 387 7.14 -8.90 19.54
C LEU A 387 8.31 -7.95 19.40
N TRP A 388 8.29 -6.84 20.14
CA TRP A 388 9.38 -5.87 20.14
C TRP A 388 10.67 -6.47 20.70
N LEU A 389 10.58 -7.26 21.77
CA LEU A 389 11.73 -7.97 22.35
C LEU A 389 12.33 -8.95 21.36
N LEU A 390 11.49 -9.77 20.74
CA LEU A 390 11.90 -10.75 19.73
C LEU A 390 12.58 -10.05 18.54
N ASN A 391 11.94 -9.03 17.96
CA ASN A 391 12.49 -8.28 16.84
C ASN A 391 13.84 -7.64 17.18
N HIS A 392 13.94 -7.00 18.35
CA HIS A 392 15.16 -6.33 18.77
C HIS A 392 16.31 -7.32 18.98
N PHE A 393 16.11 -8.33 19.82
CA PHE A 393 17.21 -9.20 20.22
C PHE A 393 17.62 -10.18 19.12
N GLN A 394 16.69 -10.71 18.33
CA GLN A 394 17.05 -11.60 17.22
C GLN A 394 17.79 -10.84 16.11
N TYR A 395 17.38 -9.60 15.79
CA TYR A 395 18.10 -8.79 14.82
C TYR A 395 19.52 -8.44 15.31
N LEU A 396 19.67 -8.10 16.59
CA LEU A 396 21.00 -7.85 17.15
C LEU A 396 21.87 -9.11 17.20
N ASP A 397 21.29 -10.28 17.50
CA ASP A 397 22.01 -11.55 17.46
C ASP A 397 22.51 -11.86 16.05
N ASP A 398 21.63 -11.82 15.05
CA ASP A 398 21.99 -12.05 13.65
C ASP A 398 23.03 -11.02 13.15
N SER A 399 22.91 -9.76 13.57
CA SER A 399 23.91 -8.72 13.30
C SER A 399 25.28 -9.05 13.89
N ILE A 400 25.35 -9.53 15.13
CA ILE A 400 26.60 -9.95 15.76
C ILE A 400 27.23 -11.11 14.99
N GLN A 401 26.43 -12.12 14.60
CA GLN A 401 26.93 -13.27 13.82
C GLN A 401 27.48 -12.87 12.46
N ARG A 402 26.89 -11.83 11.86
CA ARG A 402 27.27 -11.31 10.55
C ARG A 402 28.28 -10.17 10.62
N ASN A 403 28.91 -9.94 11.77
CA ASN A 403 29.87 -8.85 12.00
C ASN A 403 29.32 -7.46 11.59
N GLY A 404 28.04 -7.22 11.87
CA GLY A 404 27.35 -5.95 11.62
C GLY A 404 26.86 -5.72 10.19
N SER A 405 27.03 -6.68 9.27
CA SER A 405 26.69 -6.50 7.85
C SER A 405 25.60 -7.47 7.37
N GLY A 406 24.49 -6.91 6.87
CA GLY A 406 23.44 -7.68 6.20
C GLY A 406 22.57 -8.51 7.15
N ALA A 407 22.37 -8.01 8.37
CA ALA A 407 21.47 -8.59 9.34
C ALA A 407 20.02 -8.53 8.86
N ILE A 408 19.23 -9.54 9.19
CA ILE A 408 17.84 -9.66 8.77
C ILE A 408 17.06 -10.60 9.70
N ILE A 409 15.82 -10.22 9.97
CA ILE A 409 14.80 -11.10 10.55
C ILE A 409 13.60 -11.13 9.60
N PHE A 410 12.58 -11.92 9.90
CA PHE A 410 11.28 -11.82 9.23
C PHE A 410 10.17 -11.83 10.28
N SER A 411 9.52 -10.69 10.51
CA SER A 411 8.54 -10.55 11.60
C SER A 411 7.49 -9.46 11.33
N ARG A 412 6.67 -9.11 12.31
CA ARG A 412 5.56 -8.15 12.20
C ARG A 412 5.97 -6.74 12.64
N TYR A 413 5.16 -5.76 12.27
CA TYR A 413 5.35 -4.37 12.69
C TYR A 413 5.14 -4.21 14.20
N GLY A 414 6.18 -3.81 14.92
CA GLY A 414 6.11 -3.61 16.38
C GLY A 414 5.50 -2.25 16.77
N GLY A 415 5.60 -1.25 15.90
CA GLY A 415 5.30 0.15 16.22
C GLY A 415 6.44 1.09 15.81
N PRO A 416 6.35 2.38 16.14
CA PRO A 416 7.38 3.35 15.77
C PRO A 416 8.78 2.95 16.24
N GLY A 417 9.75 3.02 15.33
CA GLY A 417 11.12 2.54 15.54
C GLY A 417 11.40 1.11 15.05
N SER A 418 10.37 0.30 14.74
CA SER A 418 10.61 -1.12 14.41
C SER A 418 11.23 -1.30 13.02
N HIS A 419 11.31 -0.24 12.20
CA HIS A 419 12.01 -0.24 10.90
C HIS A 419 13.51 -0.51 11.02
N ARG A 420 14.07 -0.39 12.22
CA ARG A 420 15.44 -0.81 12.52
C ARG A 420 15.66 -2.31 12.38
N TYR A 421 14.59 -3.11 12.37
CA TYR A 421 14.65 -4.58 12.35
C TYR A 421 13.85 -5.14 11.16
N PRO A 422 14.28 -4.90 9.91
CA PRO A 422 13.64 -5.49 8.75
C PRO A 422 13.89 -7.00 8.73
N VAL A 423 13.00 -7.80 8.13
CA VAL A 423 11.89 -7.47 7.23
C VAL A 423 10.54 -7.65 7.94
N GLY A 424 9.61 -6.71 7.70
CA GLY A 424 8.23 -6.82 8.16
C GLY A 424 7.37 -7.79 7.34
N PHE A 425 6.23 -8.25 7.88
CA PHE A 425 5.18 -8.90 7.10
C PHE A 425 3.77 -8.49 7.51
N SER A 426 2.87 -8.46 6.52
CA SER A 426 1.52 -7.96 6.69
C SER A 426 0.61 -8.85 7.53
N GLY A 427 0.93 -10.12 7.71
CA GLY A 427 -0.01 -11.09 8.28
C GLY A 427 -0.98 -11.71 7.27
N ASP A 428 -1.92 -12.46 7.83
CA ASP A 428 -2.73 -13.49 7.20
C ASP A 428 -3.96 -12.88 6.50
N SER A 429 -3.68 -12.09 5.46
CA SER A 429 -4.72 -11.40 4.69
C SER A 429 -5.63 -12.36 3.92
N ILE A 430 -6.92 -12.02 3.83
CA ILE A 430 -7.90 -12.84 3.11
C ILE A 430 -7.68 -12.73 1.60
N SER A 431 -7.73 -13.86 0.88
CA SER A 431 -7.45 -13.95 -0.57
C SER A 431 -8.61 -13.43 -1.43
N THR A 432 -8.76 -12.11 -1.53
CA THR A 432 -9.84 -11.41 -2.26
C THR A 432 -9.33 -10.22 -3.08
N TRP A 433 -10.17 -9.71 -3.98
CA TRP A 433 -9.87 -8.48 -4.73
C TRP A 433 -9.87 -7.24 -3.84
N GLU A 434 -10.69 -7.23 -2.79
CA GLU A 434 -10.72 -6.19 -1.78
C GLU A 434 -9.38 -6.09 -1.06
N SER A 435 -8.80 -7.22 -0.64
CA SER A 435 -7.46 -7.26 -0.04
C SER A 435 -6.41 -6.79 -1.04
N LEU A 436 -6.41 -7.28 -2.29
CA LEU A 436 -5.48 -6.80 -3.32
C LEU A 436 -5.61 -5.29 -3.57
N ALA A 437 -6.83 -4.73 -3.53
CA ALA A 437 -7.06 -3.30 -3.68
C ALA A 437 -6.48 -2.47 -2.54
N PHE A 438 -6.41 -3.03 -1.33
CA PHE A 438 -5.85 -2.35 -0.16
C PHE A 438 -4.33 -2.46 -0.05
N GLN A 439 -3.72 -3.56 -0.49
CA GLN A 439 -2.29 -3.82 -0.33
C GLN A 439 -1.38 -2.67 -0.84
N PRO A 440 -1.63 -2.01 -1.99
CA PRO A 440 -0.87 -0.84 -2.41
C PRO A 440 -0.94 0.32 -1.42
N GLU A 441 -2.15 0.67 -0.93
CA GLU A 441 -2.34 1.73 0.07
C GLU A 441 -1.52 1.38 1.32
N PHE A 442 -1.74 0.19 1.86
CA PHE A 442 -1.10 -0.30 3.08
C PHE A 442 0.44 -0.35 2.99
N THR A 443 0.98 -0.68 1.81
CA THR A 443 2.43 -0.66 1.53
C THR A 443 2.99 0.75 1.49
N THR A 444 2.26 1.68 0.90
CA THR A 444 2.74 3.05 0.72
C THR A 444 2.65 3.86 2.00
N THR A 445 1.61 3.65 2.81
CA THR A 445 1.45 4.33 4.10
C THR A 445 2.43 3.83 5.15
N ALA A 446 2.94 2.60 5.04
CA ALA A 446 4.02 2.10 5.92
C ALA A 446 5.29 2.98 5.87
N SER A 447 5.54 3.65 4.74
CA SER A 447 6.64 4.60 4.61
C SER A 447 6.46 5.84 5.49
N ASN A 448 5.22 6.21 5.85
CA ASN A 448 4.93 7.33 6.77
C ASN A 448 5.29 7.04 8.23
N VAL A 449 5.76 5.84 8.54
CA VAL A 449 6.34 5.44 9.83
C VAL A 449 7.72 4.80 9.66
N GLY A 450 8.34 5.02 8.49
CA GLY A 450 9.70 4.55 8.17
C GLY A 450 9.80 3.04 7.93
N TYR A 451 8.69 2.31 7.90
CA TYR A 451 8.67 0.84 7.80
C TYR A 451 8.70 0.37 6.34
N GLY A 452 9.78 0.72 5.63
CA GLY A 452 9.88 0.55 4.18
C GLY A 452 10.20 -0.87 3.68
N TRP A 453 10.84 -1.72 4.51
CA TRP A 453 11.20 -3.10 4.16
C TRP A 453 10.23 -4.09 4.77
N TRP A 454 9.26 -4.52 3.98
CA TRP A 454 8.27 -5.48 4.43
C TRP A 454 7.66 -6.29 3.29
N SER A 455 7.01 -7.38 3.64
CA SER A 455 6.42 -8.38 2.77
C SER A 455 4.92 -8.50 3.02
N HIS A 456 4.20 -9.06 2.07
CA HIS A 456 2.85 -9.55 2.26
C HIS A 456 2.68 -10.85 1.48
N ASP A 457 1.54 -11.50 1.64
CA ASP A 457 1.31 -12.82 1.04
C ASP A 457 0.83 -12.64 -0.39
N ILE A 458 1.75 -12.78 -1.33
CA ILE A 458 1.47 -12.53 -2.74
C ILE A 458 0.50 -13.61 -3.25
N GLY A 459 -0.69 -13.16 -3.63
CA GLY A 459 -1.82 -14.02 -4.01
C GLY A 459 -2.78 -14.33 -2.85
N GLY A 460 -2.61 -13.72 -1.68
CA GLY A 460 -3.43 -13.89 -0.48
C GLY A 460 -3.06 -15.12 0.36
N HIS A 461 -3.32 -15.03 1.68
CA HIS A 461 -2.95 -16.03 2.67
C HIS A 461 -3.99 -17.15 2.80
N VAL A 462 -5.20 -16.79 3.21
CA VAL A 462 -6.26 -17.71 3.67
C VAL A 462 -7.61 -17.31 3.10
N ALA A 463 -8.55 -18.27 3.17
CA ALA A 463 -9.92 -18.11 2.74
C ALA A 463 -10.03 -17.60 1.28
N GLY A 464 -11.21 -17.09 0.91
CA GLY A 464 -11.49 -16.70 -0.47
C GLY A 464 -11.74 -17.89 -1.39
N SER A 465 -11.58 -17.67 -2.69
CA SER A 465 -11.75 -18.69 -3.72
C SER A 465 -10.59 -18.63 -4.72
N ARG A 466 -10.30 -19.76 -5.36
CA ARG A 466 -9.26 -19.82 -6.37
C ARG A 466 -9.61 -18.90 -7.54
N ASP A 467 -8.75 -17.92 -7.78
CA ASP A 467 -8.88 -16.96 -8.85
C ASP A 467 -7.49 -16.74 -9.48
N ASP A 468 -7.25 -17.41 -10.61
CA ASP A 468 -5.97 -17.33 -11.31
C ASP A 468 -5.65 -15.89 -11.76
N GLU A 469 -6.66 -15.07 -12.03
CA GLU A 469 -6.46 -13.66 -12.38
C GLU A 469 -6.02 -12.85 -11.17
N LEU A 470 -6.68 -13.04 -10.02
CA LEU A 470 -6.30 -12.40 -8.76
C LEU A 470 -4.84 -12.70 -8.42
N ALA A 471 -4.45 -13.99 -8.43
CA ALA A 471 -3.07 -14.40 -8.15
C ALA A 471 -2.07 -13.79 -9.15
N THR A 472 -2.45 -13.66 -10.42
CA THR A 472 -1.64 -13.01 -11.45
C THR A 472 -1.47 -11.52 -11.18
N ARG A 473 -2.55 -10.79 -10.92
CA ARG A 473 -2.49 -9.35 -10.61
C ARG A 473 -1.70 -9.08 -9.35
N TRP A 474 -1.86 -9.93 -8.34
CA TRP A 474 -1.09 -9.84 -7.11
C TRP A 474 0.39 -10.13 -7.33
N THR A 475 0.74 -11.12 -8.17
CA THR A 475 2.14 -11.39 -8.56
C THR A 475 2.74 -10.20 -9.32
N GLN A 476 2.00 -9.59 -10.25
CA GLN A 476 2.44 -8.40 -10.98
C GLN A 476 2.74 -7.24 -10.04
N TYR A 477 1.86 -7.02 -9.06
CA TYR A 477 2.05 -6.05 -7.99
C TYR A 477 3.26 -6.37 -7.12
N GLY A 478 3.38 -7.62 -6.65
CA GLY A 478 4.42 -8.08 -5.73
C GLY A 478 5.84 -7.88 -6.26
N VAL A 479 6.04 -7.94 -7.59
CA VAL A 479 7.34 -7.62 -8.23
C VAL A 479 7.81 -6.21 -7.87
N PHE A 480 6.87 -5.28 -7.70
CA PHE A 480 7.08 -3.87 -7.34
C PHE A 480 6.75 -3.57 -5.87
N SER A 481 6.69 -4.58 -5.02
CA SER A 481 6.65 -4.44 -3.56
C SER A 481 8.04 -4.55 -2.95
N PRO A 482 8.26 -4.15 -1.69
CA PRO A 482 9.60 -4.16 -1.09
C PRO A 482 10.22 -5.57 -1.08
N ILE A 483 9.46 -6.58 -0.66
CA ILE A 483 9.86 -8.00 -0.68
C ILE A 483 8.86 -8.82 -1.50
N MET A 484 9.39 -9.72 -2.34
CA MET A 484 8.59 -10.61 -3.20
C MET A 484 8.50 -12.00 -2.56
N ARG A 485 7.50 -12.21 -1.70
CA ARG A 485 7.23 -13.49 -1.04
C ARG A 485 5.90 -14.08 -1.47
N LEU A 486 5.97 -15.25 -2.12
CA LEU A 486 4.80 -16.07 -2.37
C LEU A 486 4.53 -16.86 -1.09
N HIS A 487 3.29 -16.82 -0.60
CA HIS A 487 2.88 -17.54 0.60
C HIS A 487 1.37 -17.78 0.60
N SER A 488 0.94 -18.87 1.24
CA SER A 488 -0.47 -19.20 1.49
C SER A 488 -0.60 -20.29 2.54
N SER A 489 -1.80 -20.40 3.11
CA SER A 489 -2.24 -21.50 3.96
C SER A 489 -2.28 -22.87 3.23
N ASN A 490 -2.36 -23.95 4.01
CA ASN A 490 -2.36 -25.33 3.52
C ASN A 490 -3.68 -25.69 2.81
N SER A 491 -3.83 -25.26 1.57
CA SER A 491 -4.95 -25.62 0.70
C SER A 491 -4.48 -25.86 -0.72
N GLU A 492 -4.92 -26.96 -1.32
CA GLU A 492 -4.66 -27.29 -2.72
C GLU A 492 -5.16 -26.20 -3.69
N TRP A 493 -6.15 -25.40 -3.28
CA TRP A 493 -6.74 -24.34 -4.09
C TRP A 493 -5.99 -23.01 -4.01
N MET A 494 -5.04 -22.87 -3.08
CA MET A 494 -4.31 -21.63 -2.81
C MET A 494 -2.82 -21.68 -3.19
N GLY A 495 -2.35 -22.80 -3.74
CA GLY A 495 -0.98 -22.97 -4.21
C GLY A 495 -0.51 -21.84 -5.14
N LYS A 496 0.75 -21.43 -4.99
CA LYS A 496 1.35 -20.30 -5.71
C LYS A 496 2.30 -20.74 -6.82
N GLU A 497 2.39 -22.04 -7.07
CA GLU A 497 3.24 -22.65 -8.07
C GLU A 497 2.76 -22.22 -9.47
N PRO A 498 3.60 -21.60 -10.32
CA PRO A 498 3.13 -21.08 -11.61
C PRO A 498 2.51 -22.15 -12.53
N TRP A 499 3.00 -23.38 -12.49
CA TRP A 499 2.44 -24.51 -13.26
C TRP A 499 1.13 -25.07 -12.70
N GLY A 500 0.67 -24.60 -11.53
CA GLY A 500 -0.64 -24.92 -10.99
C GLY A 500 -1.77 -24.12 -11.66
N TYR A 501 -1.46 -23.00 -12.33
CA TYR A 501 -2.42 -22.08 -12.95
C TYR A 501 -2.68 -22.41 -14.43
N ARG A 502 -3.80 -21.91 -15.00
CA ARG A 502 -4.04 -22.01 -16.45
C ARG A 502 -2.90 -21.34 -17.24
N ASP A 503 -2.57 -21.88 -18.42
CA ASP A 503 -1.38 -21.53 -19.20
C ASP A 503 -1.16 -20.02 -19.41
N GLU A 504 -2.24 -19.28 -19.68
CA GLU A 504 -2.22 -17.82 -19.84
C GLU A 504 -1.59 -17.13 -18.61
N TYR A 505 -2.07 -17.47 -17.42
CA TYR A 505 -1.62 -16.90 -16.15
C TYR A 505 -0.26 -17.46 -15.77
N ALA A 506 -0.06 -18.77 -15.91
CA ALA A 506 1.21 -19.43 -15.64
C ALA A 506 2.38 -18.76 -16.39
N ALA A 507 2.18 -18.41 -17.66
CA ALA A 507 3.17 -17.71 -18.46
C ALA A 507 3.50 -16.31 -17.90
N ILE A 508 2.49 -15.57 -17.42
CA ILE A 508 2.64 -14.25 -16.81
C ILE A 508 3.36 -14.36 -15.47
N LEU A 509 2.96 -15.28 -14.59
CA LEU A 509 3.63 -15.52 -13.30
C LEU A 509 5.13 -15.79 -13.52
N ARG A 510 5.48 -16.73 -14.42
CA ARG A 510 6.87 -17.02 -14.80
C ARG A 510 7.62 -15.77 -15.29
N HIS A 511 6.98 -14.97 -16.14
CA HIS A 511 7.58 -13.75 -16.68
C HIS A 511 7.89 -12.73 -15.57
N PHE A 512 6.93 -12.46 -14.70
CA PHE A 512 7.06 -11.45 -13.65
C PHE A 512 8.02 -11.89 -12.53
N MET A 513 8.03 -13.17 -12.16
CA MET A 513 9.02 -13.70 -11.22
C MET A 513 10.46 -13.58 -11.76
N ARG A 514 10.68 -13.81 -13.06
CA ARG A 514 11.98 -13.53 -13.69
C ARG A 514 12.29 -12.03 -13.75
N LEU A 515 11.28 -11.19 -14.00
CA LEU A 515 11.43 -9.73 -13.98
C LEU A 515 11.91 -9.24 -12.60
N ARG A 516 11.36 -9.76 -11.50
CA ARG A 516 11.83 -9.43 -10.14
C ARG A 516 13.34 -9.62 -10.01
N HIS A 517 13.86 -10.78 -10.41
CA HIS A 517 15.30 -11.03 -10.34
C HIS A 517 16.12 -10.12 -11.26
N ARG A 518 15.60 -9.78 -12.45
CA ARG A 518 16.24 -8.80 -13.35
C ARG A 518 16.28 -7.40 -12.74
N LEU A 519 15.34 -7.06 -11.86
CA LEU A 519 15.28 -5.77 -11.15
C LEU A 519 16.17 -5.72 -9.91
N VAL A 520 16.73 -6.84 -9.42
CA VAL A 520 17.56 -6.85 -8.20
C VAL A 520 18.69 -5.81 -8.23
N PRO A 521 19.43 -5.57 -9.34
CA PRO A 521 20.42 -4.49 -9.36
C PRO A 521 19.83 -3.09 -9.10
N TYR A 522 18.65 -2.80 -9.65
CA TYR A 522 17.92 -1.55 -9.40
C TYR A 522 17.46 -1.47 -7.94
N ILE A 523 16.79 -2.53 -7.45
CA ILE A 523 16.25 -2.57 -6.08
C ILE A 523 17.38 -2.50 -5.05
N TYR A 524 18.52 -3.15 -5.30
CA TYR A 524 19.68 -3.07 -4.43
C TYR A 524 20.32 -1.68 -4.43
N THR A 525 20.33 -0.98 -5.57
CA THR A 525 20.73 0.44 -5.64
C THR A 525 19.80 1.30 -4.79
N MET A 526 18.49 1.05 -4.87
CA MET A 526 17.50 1.74 -4.04
C MET A 526 17.61 1.36 -2.55
N ASN A 527 18.04 0.15 -2.22
CA ASN A 527 18.34 -0.25 -0.85
C ASN A 527 19.50 0.53 -0.25
N VAL A 528 20.58 0.69 -1.03
CA VAL A 528 21.70 1.58 -0.64
C VAL A 528 21.24 3.02 -0.49
N ASN A 529 20.41 3.52 -1.42
CA ASN A 529 19.85 4.86 -1.34
C ASN A 529 18.97 5.05 -0.09
N ALA A 530 18.09 4.09 0.20
CA ALA A 530 17.19 4.16 1.35
C ALA A 530 17.96 4.26 2.68
N ALA A 531 19.00 3.45 2.85
CA ALA A 531 19.83 3.49 4.06
C ALA A 531 20.69 4.76 4.16
N ALA A 532 21.08 5.36 3.02
CA ALA A 532 21.95 6.55 2.99
C ALA A 532 21.17 7.87 3.08
N SER A 533 19.95 7.92 2.54
CA SER A 533 19.14 9.13 2.37
C SER A 533 17.86 9.14 3.21
N ASP A 534 17.60 8.08 3.98
CA ASP A 534 16.40 7.93 4.82
C ASP A 534 15.10 8.01 3.99
N GLU A 535 15.14 7.41 2.80
CA GLU A 535 14.06 7.43 1.81
C GLU A 535 13.66 5.99 1.41
N PRO A 536 12.52 5.47 1.89
CA PRO A 536 12.05 4.14 1.54
C PRO A 536 11.90 3.90 0.04
N LEU A 537 12.04 2.64 -0.38
CA LEU A 537 11.88 2.20 -1.77
C LEU A 537 10.49 2.55 -2.35
N VAL A 538 9.43 2.40 -1.56
CA VAL A 538 8.07 2.72 -1.98
C VAL A 538 7.67 4.03 -1.31
N GLN A 539 7.26 5.03 -2.09
CA GLN A 539 6.75 6.30 -1.53
C GLN A 539 5.41 6.69 -2.17
N PRO A 540 4.40 7.07 -1.37
CA PRO A 540 3.18 7.70 -1.87
C PRO A 540 3.49 8.94 -2.72
N LEU A 541 2.68 9.21 -3.74
CA LEU A 541 2.93 10.34 -4.65
C LEU A 541 2.96 11.70 -3.94
N TYR A 542 2.20 11.85 -2.85
CA TYR A 542 2.13 13.10 -2.09
C TYR A 542 3.46 13.49 -1.42
N TRP A 543 4.42 12.57 -1.25
CA TRP A 543 5.76 12.91 -0.75
C TRP A 543 6.50 13.86 -1.71
N SER A 544 6.37 13.63 -3.02
CA SER A 544 7.02 14.45 -4.05
C SER A 544 6.12 15.56 -4.59
N HIS A 545 4.80 15.44 -4.36
CA HIS A 545 3.80 16.36 -4.88
C HIS A 545 2.80 16.83 -3.80
N PRO A 546 3.28 17.37 -2.65
CA PRO A 546 2.40 17.69 -1.52
C PRO A 546 1.39 18.81 -1.82
N GLY A 547 1.66 19.66 -2.81
CA GLY A 547 0.74 20.70 -3.27
C GLY A 547 -0.36 20.22 -4.22
N ARG A 548 -0.39 18.94 -4.60
CA ARG A 548 -1.38 18.39 -5.55
C ARG A 548 -2.38 17.50 -4.82
N GLY A 549 -3.64 17.94 -4.71
CA GLY A 549 -4.72 17.19 -4.06
C GLY A 549 -4.86 15.75 -4.56
N ILE A 550 -4.81 15.57 -5.88
CA ILE A 550 -4.85 14.25 -6.52
C ILE A 550 -3.80 13.26 -6.02
N ALA A 551 -2.62 13.74 -5.59
CA ALA A 551 -1.56 12.85 -5.10
C ALA A 551 -1.95 12.12 -3.79
N TYR A 552 -2.95 12.63 -3.07
CA TYR A 552 -3.50 12.02 -1.84
C TYR A 552 -4.65 11.04 -2.13
N ASP A 553 -5.32 11.18 -3.27
CA ASP A 553 -6.47 10.36 -3.66
C ASP A 553 -6.02 9.07 -4.40
N LEU A 554 -4.86 9.10 -5.05
CA LEU A 554 -4.26 7.97 -5.78
C LEU A 554 -3.58 6.94 -4.85
N ARG A 555 -4.35 6.31 -3.97
CA ARG A 555 -3.85 5.36 -2.95
C ARG A 555 -3.24 4.08 -3.54
N ASN A 556 -3.58 3.73 -4.77
CA ASN A 556 -3.01 2.60 -5.50
C ASN A 556 -1.89 3.00 -6.47
N GLN A 557 -1.31 4.19 -6.33
CA GLN A 557 -0.22 4.64 -7.17
C GLN A 557 0.92 5.22 -6.34
N TYR A 558 2.14 4.83 -6.67
CA TYR A 558 3.32 5.19 -5.89
C TYR A 558 4.58 5.22 -6.73
N THR A 559 5.62 5.82 -6.17
CA THR A 559 6.98 5.71 -6.71
C THR A 559 7.65 4.45 -6.19
N PHE A 560 8.30 3.71 -7.07
CA PHE A 560 9.11 2.53 -6.75
C PHE A 560 10.57 2.85 -7.04
N GLY A 561 11.26 3.38 -6.04
CA GLY A 561 12.55 4.03 -6.16
C GLY A 561 12.48 5.33 -6.95
N LEU A 562 13.62 5.77 -7.46
CA LEU A 562 13.77 7.08 -8.07
C LEU A 562 13.25 7.18 -9.51
N SER A 563 12.98 6.06 -10.18
CA SER A 563 12.78 6.04 -11.65
C SER A 563 11.46 5.45 -12.12
N LEU A 564 10.66 4.85 -11.24
CA LEU A 564 9.44 4.13 -11.62
C LEU A 564 8.23 4.67 -10.86
N VAL A 565 7.13 4.82 -11.59
CA VAL A 565 5.79 5.04 -11.03
C VAL A 565 4.97 3.78 -11.31
N VAL A 566 4.37 3.21 -10.27
CA VAL A 566 3.65 1.94 -10.33
C VAL A 566 2.20 2.16 -9.96
N ARG A 567 1.28 1.64 -10.77
CA ARG A 567 -0.17 1.60 -10.52
C ARG A 567 -0.68 0.17 -10.72
N PRO A 568 -0.75 -0.64 -9.66
CA PRO A 568 -1.22 -2.02 -9.77
C PRO A 568 -2.67 -2.09 -10.25
N VAL A 569 -2.98 -3.10 -11.07
CA VAL A 569 -4.36 -3.42 -11.46
C VAL A 569 -4.99 -4.24 -10.35
N THR A 570 -5.92 -3.64 -9.63
CA THR A 570 -6.57 -4.25 -8.44
C THR A 570 -8.05 -4.59 -8.67
N GLY A 571 -8.46 -4.65 -9.95
CA GLY A 571 -9.81 -5.04 -10.36
C GLY A 571 -9.79 -6.15 -11.41
N ARG A 572 -10.92 -6.87 -11.50
CA ARG A 572 -11.13 -7.96 -12.46
C ARG A 572 -11.13 -7.42 -13.89
N ARG A 573 -10.62 -8.21 -14.84
CA ARG A 573 -10.85 -7.98 -16.27
C ARG A 573 -12.33 -8.12 -16.60
N ASP A 574 -12.75 -7.39 -17.63
CA ASP A 574 -14.03 -7.63 -18.25
C ASP A 574 -14.02 -9.03 -18.90
N THR A 575 -15.01 -9.85 -18.54
CA THR A 575 -15.05 -11.27 -18.96
C THR A 575 -15.37 -11.46 -20.44
N ARG A 576 -15.84 -10.41 -21.13
CA ARG A 576 -16.18 -10.44 -22.55
C ARG A 576 -14.97 -10.08 -23.42
N THR A 577 -14.09 -9.24 -22.92
CA THR A 577 -12.93 -8.73 -23.68
C THR A 577 -11.59 -9.17 -23.18
N ASN A 578 -11.53 -9.76 -21.98
CA ASN A 578 -10.30 -10.11 -21.27
C ASN A 578 -9.37 -8.91 -21.01
N LEU A 579 -9.87 -7.67 -21.12
CA LEU A 579 -9.13 -6.45 -20.80
C LEU A 579 -9.57 -5.88 -19.44
N ALA A 580 -8.65 -5.21 -18.75
CA ALA A 580 -9.00 -4.34 -17.62
C ALA A 580 -9.51 -3.00 -18.17
N SER A 581 -10.54 -2.41 -17.55
CA SER A 581 -11.19 -1.17 -18.02
C SER A 581 -10.81 0.05 -17.20
N GLU A 582 -10.62 1.19 -17.87
CA GLU A 582 -10.50 2.53 -17.29
C GLU A 582 -11.33 3.51 -18.12
N LYS A 583 -12.06 4.43 -17.48
CA LYS A 583 -13.01 5.34 -18.17
C LYS A 583 -12.30 6.57 -18.76
N THR A 584 -12.71 7.00 -19.95
CA THR A 584 -12.17 8.20 -20.65
C THR A 584 -13.26 9.23 -20.99
N ALA A 585 -12.91 10.53 -20.99
CA ALA A 585 -13.82 11.64 -21.28
C ALA A 585 -13.97 11.99 -22.77
N LEU A 586 -13.08 11.46 -23.62
CA LEU A 586 -12.95 11.85 -25.04
C LEU A 586 -14.25 11.72 -25.87
N PRO A 587 -14.99 10.59 -25.87
CA PRO A 587 -16.18 10.44 -26.71
C PRO A 587 -17.30 11.41 -26.35
N ILE A 588 -17.53 11.63 -25.05
CA ILE A 588 -18.59 12.54 -24.60
C ILE A 588 -18.23 13.99 -24.92
N GLY A 589 -16.96 14.38 -24.81
CA GLY A 589 -16.49 15.71 -25.19
C GLY A 589 -16.64 15.98 -26.70
N ALA A 590 -16.34 14.98 -27.54
CA ALA A 590 -16.52 15.07 -29.00
C ALA A 590 -17.99 15.23 -29.40
N PHE A 591 -18.88 14.46 -28.76
CA PHE A 591 -20.33 14.58 -28.93
C PHE A 591 -20.84 15.96 -28.50
N ALA A 592 -20.49 16.42 -27.30
CA ALA A 592 -20.95 17.69 -26.74
C ALA A 592 -20.50 18.89 -27.59
N THR A 593 -19.23 18.91 -28.02
CA THR A 593 -18.70 19.96 -28.89
C THR A 593 -19.47 20.06 -30.21
N THR A 594 -19.73 18.91 -30.84
CA THR A 594 -20.40 18.85 -32.15
C THR A 594 -21.87 19.24 -32.04
N LEU A 595 -22.58 18.71 -31.06
CA LEU A 595 -24.01 18.98 -30.90
C LEU A 595 -24.26 20.44 -30.51
N THR A 596 -23.47 21.00 -29.57
CA THR A 596 -23.60 22.41 -29.18
C THR A 596 -23.36 23.35 -30.37
N THR A 597 -22.33 23.10 -31.19
CA THR A 597 -22.00 23.96 -32.34
C THR A 597 -23.07 23.90 -33.44
N LEU A 598 -23.58 22.71 -33.76
CA LEU A 598 -24.71 22.55 -34.69
C LEU A 598 -25.97 23.28 -34.17
N SER A 599 -26.27 23.14 -32.88
CA SER A 599 -27.45 23.73 -32.25
C SER A 599 -27.48 25.26 -32.34
N LEU A 600 -26.32 25.91 -32.18
CA LEU A 600 -26.19 27.35 -32.35
C LEU A 600 -26.57 27.80 -33.77
N SER A 601 -26.21 27.00 -34.78
CA SER A 601 -26.60 27.28 -36.16
C SER A 601 -28.09 27.01 -36.43
N LEU A 602 -28.67 25.96 -35.85
CA LEU A 602 -30.11 25.67 -35.97
C LEU A 602 -30.97 26.79 -35.36
N MET A 603 -30.49 27.43 -34.29
CA MET A 603 -31.14 28.59 -33.67
C MET A 603 -30.90 29.90 -34.44
N GLU A 604 -30.08 29.90 -35.48
CA GLU A 604 -29.60 31.11 -36.18
C GLU A 604 -28.95 32.10 -35.21
N TRP A 605 -28.23 31.59 -34.21
CA TRP A 605 -27.63 32.41 -33.17
C TRP A 605 -26.67 33.43 -33.80
N ARG A 606 -26.88 34.72 -33.49
CA ARG A 606 -26.15 35.85 -34.10
C ARG A 606 -26.24 35.90 -35.64
N GLY A 607 -27.31 35.39 -36.22
CA GLY A 607 -27.55 35.43 -37.67
C GLY A 607 -26.73 34.42 -38.47
N VAL A 608 -26.12 33.42 -37.80
CA VAL A 608 -25.39 32.34 -38.49
C VAL A 608 -26.36 31.32 -39.04
N THR A 609 -26.63 31.39 -40.34
CA THR A 609 -27.58 30.52 -41.06
C THR A 609 -26.91 29.44 -41.90
N ILE A 610 -25.60 29.58 -42.17
CA ILE A 610 -24.82 28.67 -43.01
C ILE A 610 -24.00 27.71 -42.12
N THR A 611 -24.18 26.41 -42.29
CA THR A 611 -23.59 25.37 -41.44
C THR A 611 -22.22 24.86 -41.92
N ASN A 612 -21.71 25.32 -43.06
CA ASN A 612 -20.54 24.75 -43.75
C ASN A 612 -19.27 24.69 -42.89
N VAL A 613 -19.05 25.67 -42.01
CA VAL A 613 -17.88 25.67 -41.11
C VAL A 613 -17.89 24.50 -40.12
N TYR A 614 -19.07 23.96 -39.79
CA TYR A 614 -19.25 22.85 -38.87
C TYR A 614 -19.09 21.48 -39.54
N VAL A 615 -18.98 21.41 -40.87
CA VAL A 615 -18.68 20.17 -41.60
C VAL A 615 -17.34 19.57 -41.15
N GLY A 616 -16.36 20.42 -40.80
CA GLY A 616 -15.11 19.98 -40.18
C GLY A 616 -15.31 19.27 -38.84
N ASN A 617 -16.20 19.79 -37.98
CA ASN A 617 -16.55 19.13 -36.72
C ASN A 617 -17.23 17.79 -36.97
N PHE A 618 -18.13 17.69 -37.95
CA PHE A 618 -18.83 16.44 -38.24
C PHE A 618 -17.89 15.33 -38.73
N PHE A 619 -16.93 15.62 -39.61
CA PHE A 619 -15.99 14.60 -40.08
C PHE A 619 -14.90 14.26 -39.06
N PHE A 620 -14.27 15.26 -38.44
CA PHE A 620 -13.04 15.03 -37.68
C PHE A 620 -13.25 14.91 -36.18
N ILE A 621 -14.17 15.67 -35.59
CA ILE A 621 -14.44 15.61 -34.16
C ILE A 621 -15.48 14.52 -33.88
N ALA A 622 -16.61 14.56 -34.59
CA ALA A 622 -17.73 13.66 -34.34
C ALA A 622 -17.51 12.29 -35.01
N ALA A 623 -17.44 12.21 -36.33
CA ALA A 623 -17.35 10.93 -37.03
C ALA A 623 -16.06 10.18 -36.67
N LEU A 624 -14.89 10.79 -36.86
CA LEU A 624 -13.62 10.13 -36.55
C LEU A 624 -13.43 9.92 -35.04
N GLY A 625 -13.67 10.95 -34.22
CA GLY A 625 -13.48 10.87 -32.77
C GLY A 625 -14.41 9.85 -32.08
N LEU A 626 -15.70 9.83 -32.46
CA LEU A 626 -16.65 8.84 -31.92
C LEU A 626 -16.40 7.44 -32.48
N LEU A 627 -16.00 7.29 -33.75
CA LEU A 627 -15.71 5.99 -34.33
C LEU A 627 -14.47 5.34 -33.69
N ILE A 628 -13.38 6.10 -33.48
CA ILE A 628 -12.20 5.64 -32.76
C ILE A 628 -12.58 5.24 -31.33
N SER A 629 -13.33 6.09 -30.64
CA SER A 629 -13.77 5.81 -29.27
C SER A 629 -14.69 4.59 -29.22
N ALA A 630 -15.56 4.39 -30.21
CA ALA A 630 -16.39 3.20 -30.33
C ALA A 630 -15.53 1.94 -30.46
N GLN A 631 -14.45 1.96 -31.25
CA GLN A 631 -13.56 0.79 -31.35
C GLN A 631 -12.92 0.47 -30.00
N TRP A 632 -12.58 1.48 -29.20
CA TRP A 632 -12.09 1.27 -27.84
C TRP A 632 -13.18 0.69 -26.92
N GLU A 633 -14.42 1.19 -26.96
CA GLU A 633 -15.55 0.63 -26.20
C GLU A 633 -15.86 -0.83 -26.59
N LEU A 634 -15.74 -1.16 -27.88
CA LEU A 634 -15.86 -2.54 -28.38
C LEU A 634 -14.75 -3.42 -27.81
N SER A 635 -13.51 -2.90 -27.79
CA SER A 635 -12.35 -3.61 -27.29
C SER A 635 -12.39 -3.90 -25.79
N VAL A 636 -13.15 -3.12 -25.00
CA VAL A 636 -13.33 -3.32 -23.54
C VAL A 636 -14.69 -3.87 -23.13
N GLY A 637 -15.55 -4.20 -24.09
CA GLY A 637 -16.74 -4.99 -23.79
C GLY A 637 -17.92 -4.14 -23.34
N ASN A 638 -17.95 -2.87 -23.70
CA ASN A 638 -19.09 -1.99 -23.50
C ASN A 638 -19.97 -1.90 -24.76
N GLY A 639 -20.93 -2.81 -24.89
CA GLY A 639 -21.74 -2.94 -26.11
C GLY A 639 -22.73 -1.80 -26.30
N PHE A 640 -23.20 -1.21 -25.20
CA PHE A 640 -24.10 -0.06 -25.25
C PHE A 640 -23.38 1.18 -25.76
N SER A 641 -22.27 1.58 -25.12
CA SER A 641 -21.49 2.75 -25.57
C SER A 641 -20.91 2.55 -26.97
N TYR A 642 -20.44 1.36 -27.32
CA TYR A 642 -20.03 1.03 -28.69
C TYR A 642 -21.13 1.35 -29.70
N THR A 643 -22.34 0.87 -29.45
CA THR A 643 -23.48 1.03 -30.38
C THR A 643 -23.88 2.51 -30.48
N VAL A 644 -23.95 3.21 -29.34
CA VAL A 644 -24.25 4.65 -29.31
C VAL A 644 -23.21 5.45 -30.09
N TYR A 645 -21.92 5.28 -29.79
CA TYR A 645 -20.85 6.06 -30.43
C TYR A 645 -20.75 5.77 -31.92
N SER A 646 -20.87 4.50 -32.32
CA SER A 646 -20.88 4.12 -33.74
C SER A 646 -22.06 4.75 -34.48
N ALA A 647 -23.24 4.76 -33.87
CA ALA A 647 -24.44 5.33 -34.47
C ALA A 647 -24.35 6.83 -34.68
N PHE A 648 -23.93 7.58 -33.66
CA PHE A 648 -23.74 9.02 -33.78
C PHE A 648 -22.58 9.35 -34.72
N ALA A 649 -21.50 8.56 -34.75
CA ALA A 649 -20.43 8.73 -35.73
C ALA A 649 -20.95 8.64 -37.17
N LEU A 650 -21.74 7.60 -37.47
CA LEU A 650 -22.34 7.37 -38.79
C LEU A 650 -23.39 8.41 -39.15
N PHE A 651 -24.20 8.85 -38.18
CA PHE A 651 -25.13 9.96 -38.35
C PHE A 651 -24.40 11.23 -38.79
N TYR A 652 -23.38 11.66 -38.03
CA TYR A 652 -22.63 12.87 -38.35
C TYR A 652 -21.86 12.76 -39.66
N ALA A 653 -21.29 11.60 -39.99
CA ALA A 653 -20.64 11.36 -41.27
C ALA A 653 -21.64 11.47 -42.45
N GLY A 654 -22.81 10.85 -42.32
CA GLY A 654 -23.88 10.92 -43.33
C GLY A 654 -24.41 12.34 -43.49
N TYR A 655 -24.65 13.04 -42.38
CA TYR A 655 -25.10 14.43 -42.41
C TYR A 655 -24.05 15.37 -43.01
N ALA A 656 -22.77 15.16 -42.72
CA ALA A 656 -21.67 15.91 -43.33
C ALA A 656 -21.58 15.68 -44.84
N ALA A 657 -21.76 14.44 -45.31
CA ALA A 657 -21.77 14.11 -46.72
C ALA A 657 -22.92 14.82 -47.45
N ILE A 658 -24.13 14.86 -46.85
CA ILE A 658 -25.29 15.59 -47.39
C ILE A 658 -24.95 17.08 -47.56
N LEU A 659 -24.30 17.69 -46.57
CA LEU A 659 -23.96 19.11 -46.58
C LEU A 659 -22.74 19.47 -47.44
N THR A 660 -21.97 18.48 -47.90
CA THR A 660 -20.72 18.71 -48.64
C THR A 660 -20.99 18.61 -50.14
N PRO A 661 -20.86 19.72 -50.91
CA PRO A 661 -21.24 19.73 -52.32
C PRO A 661 -20.53 18.68 -53.18
N SER A 662 -19.29 18.30 -52.85
CA SER A 662 -18.52 17.31 -53.63
C SER A 662 -19.14 15.91 -53.65
N PHE A 663 -20.06 15.58 -52.72
CA PHE A 663 -20.81 14.32 -52.75
C PHE A 663 -22.03 14.37 -53.69
N GLY A 664 -22.42 15.56 -54.19
CA GLY A 664 -23.48 15.72 -55.18
C GLY A 664 -24.89 15.36 -54.71
N ILE A 665 -25.11 15.17 -53.40
CA ILE A 665 -26.39 14.68 -52.86
C ILE A 665 -27.50 15.71 -53.04
N VAL A 666 -27.24 16.99 -52.72
CA VAL A 666 -28.23 18.06 -52.88
C VAL A 666 -28.48 18.34 -54.37
N ASP A 667 -27.41 18.40 -55.16
CA ASP A 667 -27.47 18.69 -56.61
C ASP A 667 -28.28 17.65 -57.39
N ALA A 668 -28.33 16.39 -56.92
CA ALA A 668 -29.10 15.31 -57.54
C ALA A 668 -30.62 15.56 -57.54
N TYR A 669 -31.13 16.43 -56.66
CA TYR A 669 -32.55 16.80 -56.61
C TYR A 669 -32.90 17.97 -57.54
N GLY A 670 -31.90 18.63 -58.17
CA GLY A 670 -32.12 19.78 -59.04
C GLY A 670 -32.96 20.88 -58.37
N ASP A 671 -34.04 21.29 -59.02
CA ASP A 671 -34.97 22.31 -58.51
C ASP A 671 -36.10 21.75 -57.63
N ASP A 672 -36.15 20.42 -57.38
CA ASP A 672 -37.20 19.78 -56.57
C ASP A 672 -36.89 19.84 -55.06
N ALA A 673 -37.00 21.06 -54.53
CA ALA A 673 -36.79 21.33 -53.11
C ALA A 673 -37.78 20.58 -52.20
N ALA A 674 -39.00 20.29 -52.67
CA ALA A 674 -40.00 19.57 -51.88
C ALA A 674 -39.59 18.10 -51.70
N GLN A 675 -39.12 17.45 -52.75
CA GLN A 675 -38.62 16.08 -52.69
C GLN A 675 -37.36 15.97 -51.82
N PHE A 676 -36.44 16.92 -51.92
CA PHE A 676 -35.24 16.97 -51.08
C PHE A 676 -35.59 17.11 -49.59
N ASN A 677 -36.47 18.04 -49.24
CA ASN A 677 -36.88 18.27 -47.86
C ASN A 677 -37.66 17.06 -47.29
N ASN A 678 -38.54 16.42 -48.06
CA ASN A 678 -39.19 15.18 -47.64
C ASN A 678 -38.16 14.06 -47.35
N ALA A 679 -37.15 13.90 -48.21
CA ALA A 679 -36.09 12.92 -48.02
C ALA A 679 -35.28 13.19 -46.74
N LEU A 680 -34.96 14.46 -46.43
CA LEU A 680 -34.29 14.83 -45.18
C LEU A 680 -35.19 14.64 -43.95
N GLY A 681 -36.49 14.91 -44.07
CA GLY A 681 -37.47 14.61 -43.03
C GLY A 681 -37.47 13.12 -42.68
N PHE A 682 -37.49 12.24 -43.68
CA PHE A 682 -37.38 10.78 -43.50
C PHE A 682 -36.03 10.33 -42.94
N PHE A 683 -34.92 10.95 -43.37
CA PHE A 683 -33.61 10.67 -42.79
C PHE A 683 -33.61 10.97 -41.28
N MET A 684 -34.09 12.15 -40.88
CA MET A 684 -34.08 12.58 -39.48
C MET A 684 -35.04 11.77 -38.59
N ILE A 685 -36.22 11.39 -39.09
CA ILE A 685 -37.18 10.61 -38.29
C ILE A 685 -36.66 9.20 -38.00
N LEU A 686 -35.97 8.56 -38.95
CA LEU A 686 -35.35 7.25 -38.73
C LEU A 686 -34.26 7.31 -37.67
N TRP A 687 -33.45 8.37 -37.65
CA TRP A 687 -32.45 8.57 -36.61
C TRP A 687 -33.08 8.86 -35.25
N SER A 688 -34.21 9.57 -35.18
CA SER A 688 -34.97 9.71 -33.91
C SER A 688 -35.43 8.36 -33.36
N VAL A 689 -35.96 7.45 -34.19
CA VAL A 689 -36.31 6.09 -33.72
C VAL A 689 -35.12 5.38 -33.07
N PHE A 690 -33.92 5.60 -33.60
CA PHE A 690 -32.69 5.04 -33.03
C PHE A 690 -32.32 5.71 -31.70
N VAL A 691 -32.43 7.03 -31.60
CA VAL A 691 -32.19 7.78 -30.36
C VAL A 691 -33.21 7.42 -29.27
N LEU A 692 -34.48 7.21 -29.63
CA LEU A 692 -35.52 6.74 -28.71
C LEU A 692 -35.15 5.38 -28.10
N THR A 693 -34.56 4.49 -28.90
CA THR A 693 -34.08 3.19 -28.42
C THR A 693 -32.95 3.38 -27.38
N PHE A 694 -32.04 4.33 -27.61
CA PHE A 694 -31.00 4.68 -26.65
C PHE A 694 -31.53 5.35 -25.39
N PHE A 695 -32.54 6.22 -25.52
CA PHE A 695 -33.23 6.82 -24.38
C PHE A 695 -33.80 5.74 -23.45
N ILE A 696 -34.58 4.80 -24.01
CA ILE A 696 -35.16 3.70 -23.23
C ILE A 696 -34.06 2.84 -22.60
N ALA A 697 -33.01 2.50 -23.35
CA ALA A 697 -31.89 1.71 -22.85
C ALA A 697 -31.07 2.43 -21.77
N SER A 698 -31.11 3.77 -21.73
CA SER A 698 -30.40 4.58 -20.73
C SER A 698 -31.16 4.73 -19.40
N LEU A 699 -32.45 4.37 -19.33
CA LEU A 699 -33.26 4.52 -18.09
C LEU A 699 -32.65 3.87 -16.84
N PRO A 700 -31.98 2.69 -16.92
CA PRO A 700 -31.34 2.07 -15.76
C PRO A 700 -29.96 2.66 -15.40
N SER A 701 -29.49 3.70 -16.11
CA SER A 701 -28.16 4.28 -15.91
C SER A 701 -28.16 5.42 -14.88
N ASN A 702 -28.20 6.67 -15.34
CA ASN A 702 -28.28 7.84 -14.49
C ASN A 702 -29.05 8.97 -15.17
N LEU A 703 -29.49 9.95 -14.38
CA LEU A 703 -30.30 11.08 -14.84
C LEU A 703 -29.63 11.89 -15.95
N VAL A 704 -28.30 11.97 -15.96
CA VAL A 704 -27.53 12.73 -16.96
C VAL A 704 -27.60 12.07 -18.34
N PHE A 705 -27.40 10.75 -18.45
CA PHE A 705 -27.57 10.03 -19.72
C PHE A 705 -29.01 10.06 -20.22
N ILE A 706 -29.98 9.89 -19.31
CA ILE A 706 -31.40 9.96 -19.62
C ILE A 706 -31.75 11.32 -20.21
N ALA A 707 -31.29 12.41 -19.58
CA ALA A 707 -31.52 13.77 -20.06
C ALA A 707 -30.91 14.01 -21.44
N ILE A 708 -29.69 13.54 -21.70
CA ILE A 708 -29.04 13.68 -23.01
C ILE A 708 -29.91 13.04 -24.09
N PHE A 709 -30.30 11.77 -23.95
CA PHE A 709 -31.04 11.08 -25.02
C PHE A 709 -32.47 11.60 -25.16
N ALA A 710 -33.15 11.97 -24.07
CA ALA A 710 -34.48 12.56 -24.14
C ALA A 710 -34.49 13.88 -24.93
N LEU A 711 -33.52 14.76 -24.65
CA LEU A 711 -33.41 16.06 -25.30
C LEU A 711 -33.01 15.92 -26.78
N VAL A 712 -32.09 15.00 -27.11
CA VAL A 712 -31.70 14.74 -28.50
C VAL A 712 -32.86 14.19 -29.32
N ASP A 713 -33.64 13.27 -28.75
CA ASP A 713 -34.78 12.66 -29.45
C ASP A 713 -35.83 13.70 -29.83
N VAL A 714 -36.23 14.55 -28.87
CA VAL A 714 -37.15 15.68 -29.14
C VAL A 714 -36.55 16.62 -30.19
N GLY A 715 -35.25 16.92 -30.09
CA GLY A 715 -34.55 17.71 -31.09
C GLY A 715 -34.68 17.12 -32.50
N PHE A 716 -34.44 15.83 -32.68
CA PHE A 716 -34.45 15.16 -33.98
C PHE A 716 -35.87 15.09 -34.58
N ILE A 717 -36.88 14.85 -33.75
CA ILE A 717 -38.30 14.90 -34.16
C ILE A 717 -38.64 16.29 -34.70
N LEU A 718 -38.23 17.35 -34.01
CA LEU A 718 -38.48 18.73 -34.43
C LEU A 718 -37.71 19.11 -35.70
N VAL A 719 -36.46 18.64 -35.88
CA VAL A 719 -35.74 18.82 -37.16
C VAL A 719 -36.50 18.13 -38.29
N SER A 720 -36.93 16.88 -38.09
CA SER A 720 -37.69 16.14 -39.10
C SER A 720 -38.97 16.88 -39.49
N ALA A 721 -39.75 17.32 -38.50
CA ALA A 721 -40.95 18.12 -38.72
C ALA A 721 -40.65 19.44 -39.45
N SER A 722 -39.50 20.08 -39.19
CA SER A 722 -39.09 21.30 -39.88
C SER A 722 -38.86 21.07 -41.38
N TYR A 723 -38.32 19.90 -41.76
CA TYR A 723 -38.11 19.54 -43.16
C TYR A 723 -39.44 19.22 -43.85
N PHE A 724 -40.35 18.49 -43.21
CA PHE A 724 -41.70 18.27 -43.77
C PHE A 724 -42.48 19.58 -43.94
N ALA A 725 -42.45 20.48 -42.96
CA ALA A 725 -43.08 21.79 -43.06
C ALA A 725 -42.48 22.64 -44.21
N ALA A 726 -41.18 22.50 -44.49
CA ALA A 726 -40.56 23.15 -45.65
C ALA A 726 -41.04 22.55 -46.98
N ALA A 727 -41.21 21.23 -47.05
CA ALA A 727 -41.75 20.55 -48.22
C ALA A 727 -43.21 20.93 -48.51
N ASP A 728 -44.00 21.17 -47.47
CA ASP A 728 -45.40 21.62 -47.56
C ASP A 728 -45.55 23.14 -47.85
N GLY A 729 -44.43 23.86 -48.06
CA GLY A 729 -44.42 25.31 -48.34
C GLY A 729 -44.63 26.20 -47.11
N SER A 730 -44.67 25.63 -45.90
CA SER A 730 -44.84 26.36 -44.64
C SER A 730 -43.49 26.81 -44.06
N HIS A 731 -42.84 27.76 -44.74
CA HIS A 731 -41.48 28.21 -44.40
C HIS A 731 -41.36 28.82 -43.00
N SER A 732 -42.35 29.59 -42.54
CA SER A 732 -42.34 30.18 -41.20
C SER A 732 -42.40 29.12 -40.11
N ALA A 733 -43.24 28.09 -40.30
CA ALA A 733 -43.32 26.95 -39.38
C ALA A 733 -42.03 26.12 -39.40
N SER A 734 -41.45 25.88 -40.58
CA SER A 734 -40.16 25.20 -40.72
C SER A 734 -39.06 25.90 -39.92
N ILE A 735 -38.92 27.22 -40.08
CA ILE A 735 -37.91 28.01 -39.33
C ILE A 735 -38.18 27.93 -37.82
N ALA A 736 -39.44 28.06 -37.39
CA ALA A 736 -39.79 27.97 -35.97
C ALA A 736 -39.45 26.60 -35.36
N LEU A 737 -39.79 25.51 -36.06
CA LEU A 737 -39.49 24.13 -35.65
C LEU A 737 -37.98 23.86 -35.61
N LYS A 738 -37.23 24.39 -36.59
CA LYS A 738 -35.77 24.27 -36.65
C LYS A 738 -35.10 25.00 -35.48
N LYS A 739 -35.58 26.20 -35.15
CA LYS A 739 -35.10 26.95 -33.98
C LYS A 739 -35.43 26.23 -32.66
N ALA A 740 -36.66 25.72 -32.54
CA ALA A 740 -37.07 24.94 -31.37
C ALA A 740 -36.19 23.70 -31.19
N SER A 741 -35.92 22.95 -32.27
CA SER A 741 -34.99 21.82 -32.24
C SER A 741 -33.59 22.24 -31.75
N GLY A 742 -33.08 23.36 -32.25
CA GLY A 742 -31.78 23.91 -31.84
C GLY A 742 -31.71 24.16 -30.32
N VAL A 743 -32.80 24.56 -29.67
CA VAL A 743 -32.84 24.73 -28.21
C VAL A 743 -32.66 23.38 -27.49
N PHE A 744 -33.39 22.34 -27.89
CA PHE A 744 -33.30 21.02 -27.27
C PHE A 744 -31.92 20.38 -27.46
N CYS A 745 -31.38 20.43 -28.68
CA CYS A 745 -30.04 19.95 -28.97
C CYS A 745 -28.95 20.75 -28.23
N PHE A 746 -29.16 22.06 -28.02
CA PHE A 746 -28.23 22.89 -27.24
C PHE A 746 -28.21 22.48 -25.77
N LEU A 747 -29.39 22.26 -25.17
CA LEU A 747 -29.51 21.75 -23.80
C LEU A 747 -28.87 20.36 -23.66
N ALA A 748 -29.09 19.45 -24.60
CA ALA A 748 -28.42 18.16 -24.63
C ALA A 748 -26.89 18.30 -24.69
N GLY A 749 -26.38 19.23 -25.50
CA GLY A 749 -24.97 19.55 -25.57
C GLY A 749 -24.40 20.07 -24.25
N LEU A 750 -25.14 20.93 -23.52
CA LEU A 750 -24.73 21.40 -22.19
C LEU A 750 -24.68 20.29 -21.15
N VAL A 751 -25.66 19.36 -21.16
CA VAL A 751 -25.62 18.17 -20.31
C VAL A 751 -24.45 17.26 -20.69
N GLY A 752 -24.14 17.15 -21.99
CA GLY A 752 -22.92 16.48 -22.47
C GLY A 752 -21.63 17.13 -21.96
N TRP A 753 -21.57 18.47 -21.92
CA TRP A 753 -20.45 19.20 -21.33
C TRP A 753 -20.33 18.98 -19.82
N TYR A 754 -21.45 18.91 -19.10
CA TYR A 754 -21.48 18.54 -17.69
C TYR A 754 -20.90 17.14 -17.46
N LEU A 755 -21.29 16.16 -18.28
CA LEU A 755 -20.75 14.80 -18.18
C LEU A 755 -19.27 14.74 -18.57
N THR A 756 -18.86 15.50 -19.59
CA THR A 756 -17.44 15.62 -19.97
C THR A 756 -16.62 16.21 -18.83
N LEU A 757 -17.13 17.28 -18.22
CA LEU A 757 -16.51 17.90 -17.06
C LEU A 757 -16.43 16.90 -15.92
N HIS A 758 -17.53 16.24 -15.54
CA HIS A 758 -17.53 15.15 -14.56
C HIS A 758 -16.45 14.12 -14.89
N LEU A 759 -16.37 13.60 -16.12
CA LEU A 759 -15.37 12.59 -16.46
C LEU A 759 -13.93 13.09 -16.43
N LEU A 760 -13.69 14.37 -16.72
CA LEU A 760 -12.36 14.99 -16.66
C LEU A 760 -11.94 15.37 -15.23
N ILE A 761 -12.90 15.61 -14.33
CA ILE A 761 -12.61 16.15 -12.99
C ILE A 761 -13.00 15.23 -11.85
N LYS A 762 -13.76 14.16 -12.10
CA LYS A 762 -14.20 13.20 -11.06
C LYS A 762 -13.00 12.55 -10.37
N ASP A 763 -11.92 12.37 -11.13
CA ASP A 763 -10.71 11.73 -10.65
C ASP A 763 -9.81 12.77 -9.97
N ASP A 764 -9.89 14.07 -10.34
CA ASP A 764 -8.89 15.11 -10.02
C ASP A 764 -9.38 16.31 -9.16
N LEU A 765 -10.66 16.68 -9.18
CA LEU A 765 -11.19 17.89 -8.50
C LEU A 765 -12.46 17.63 -7.68
N TYR A 766 -13.51 17.03 -8.27
CA TYR A 766 -14.82 16.91 -7.62
C TYR A 766 -15.74 15.92 -8.36
N GLU A 767 -16.36 14.99 -7.63
CA GLU A 767 -17.36 14.09 -8.23
C GLU A 767 -18.71 14.78 -8.36
N LEU A 768 -19.00 15.27 -9.57
CA LEU A 768 -20.29 15.88 -9.90
C LEU A 768 -21.42 14.82 -9.89
N PRO A 769 -22.56 15.06 -9.22
CA PRO A 769 -23.60 14.05 -9.05
C PRO A 769 -24.30 13.71 -10.39
N LEU A 770 -24.26 12.44 -10.78
CA LEU A 770 -24.94 11.97 -11.99
C LEU A 770 -26.40 11.51 -11.76
N GLY A 771 -26.77 11.22 -10.50
CA GLY A 771 -28.10 10.73 -10.11
C GLY A 771 -28.38 9.31 -10.60
N ASP A 772 -27.95 8.30 -9.83
CA ASP A 772 -28.16 6.88 -10.15
C ASP A 772 -29.65 6.51 -10.17
N THR A 773 -30.09 5.88 -11.25
CA THR A 773 -31.48 5.44 -11.44
C THR A 773 -31.63 3.92 -11.41
N SER A 774 -30.52 3.17 -11.28
CA SER A 774 -30.51 1.70 -11.37
C SER A 774 -31.42 1.02 -10.33
N GLY A 775 -31.59 1.63 -9.16
CA GLY A 775 -32.48 1.15 -8.10
C GLY A 775 -33.97 1.11 -8.48
N TYR A 776 -34.40 1.89 -9.46
CA TYR A 776 -35.78 1.91 -9.97
C TYR A 776 -36.03 0.91 -11.10
N PHE A 777 -34.96 0.35 -11.67
CA PHE A 777 -35.00 -0.59 -12.80
C PHE A 777 -34.26 -1.89 -12.46
N PRO A 778 -34.73 -2.67 -11.45
CA PRO A 778 -34.05 -3.88 -11.02
C PRO A 778 -33.94 -4.89 -12.16
N LYS A 779 -32.71 -5.36 -12.42
CA LYS A 779 -32.46 -6.44 -13.37
C LYS A 779 -33.14 -7.71 -12.85
N THR A 780 -34.17 -8.19 -13.53
CA THR A 780 -34.74 -9.52 -13.31
C THR A 780 -33.74 -10.58 -13.78
N ARG A 781 -32.71 -10.85 -12.97
CA ARG A 781 -31.86 -12.02 -13.17
C ARG A 781 -32.51 -13.20 -12.46
N LYS A 782 -33.20 -14.06 -13.22
CA LYS A 782 -33.38 -15.45 -12.80
C LYS A 782 -31.98 -16.03 -12.59
N ARG A 783 -31.66 -16.36 -11.34
CA ARG A 783 -30.59 -17.31 -10.99
C ARG A 783 -30.97 -18.64 -11.62
N ASN A 784 -30.24 -19.07 -12.64
CA ASN A 784 -30.01 -20.47 -12.97
C ASN A 784 -28.51 -20.65 -13.09
#